data_AF-A0AAU5LJG1-F1
#
_entry.id   AF-A0AAU5LJG1-F1
#
_cell.length_a   1.000
_cell.length_b   1.000
_cell.length_c   1.000
_cell.angle_alpha   90.00
_cell.angle_beta   90.00
_cell.angle_gamma   90.00
#
_symmetry.space_group_name_H-M   'P 1'
#
loop_
_entity.id
_entity.type
_entity.pdbx_description
1 polymer ?
#
loop_
_entity_poly.entity_id
_entity_poly.type
_entity_poly.pdbx_seq_one_letter_code
_entity_poly.pdbx_strand_id
1 'polypeptide(L)'
;MRRRDERGSSLLLVLVTITIISIGLGALLSRSDASIRATAALREQAVATYEAEAAMQAAINNLRNSSFRNAPGQLCFGLSDSLSFPAFNGLRSAAVSCSADSLGAVFQCGSPCNKPLNAILTRGTTADDGLHVVQPPGSVLSVDGPVFSNAGIDVPAGELRAVGGLWARSSCAGTILSAVCDYGSVLNPRGDDPGYSPSLSSAPAKAVLPGCTTPGSVVTFQPGYYDDAVALSSMMSSASPCHSSTWWFKPGAYYFDFHNSGPNANPLLPAVANEWTVGSGRVVAGTRSGTTCIDPTIDTSAPGAQFIFGGSSRLKIEGAALDLCGTYSTTEPPIALYGLGSGSESDTSVLLKPTGVALLGDFGLSATPSRLANVDGVAATWRSATVGDTAVLTVNGFGQAGAIPPGSVLQSAAVRLTHRHSAPESEQLDISVATSTGPNLSASVMGGPGGTAFRTDVIPLDPDRIGTLAKAIHDGTFGGATIAVTTTLAAAGDTEDIDAIQLELTYTKPAFRAVSGCLTMGPYTAAAGSPGCALVAGDQVRIKGTAYAPDAVLDVGNGSAFRAGVIARSLWLRRSGTGAGPVISVPGDSPGFTFAVYLSVYRCPNALLCLPSGQPVLRAKVALIDADPARPDPGARRVSVLSWWRPG
;
A
#
# COMPACT_ATOMS: atom_id res chain seq x y z
N MET A 1 -54.48 3.82 -101.83
CA MET A 1 -53.53 3.71 -100.70
C MET A 1 -53.72 2.35 -100.03
N ARG A 2 -52.67 1.51 -100.03
CA ARG A 2 -52.71 0.09 -99.62
C ARG A 2 -52.89 -0.05 -98.12
N ARG A 3 -53.95 -0.77 -97.72
CA ARG A 3 -54.22 -1.24 -96.35
C ARG A 3 -53.13 -2.25 -95.98
N ARG A 4 -52.20 -1.88 -95.08
CA ARG A 4 -51.24 -2.82 -94.49
C ARG A 4 -51.99 -3.63 -93.44
N ASP A 5 -52.14 -4.92 -93.69
CA ASP A 5 -52.81 -5.86 -92.78
C ASP A 5 -51.84 -6.20 -91.63
N GLU A 6 -52.11 -5.68 -90.43
CA GLU A 6 -51.35 -5.94 -89.19
C GLU A 6 -51.75 -7.25 -88.48
N ARG A 7 -52.45 -8.15 -89.17
CA ARG A 7 -52.97 -9.39 -88.57
C ARG A 7 -51.88 -10.37 -88.09
N GLY A 8 -50.63 -10.19 -88.53
CA GLY A 8 -49.48 -10.98 -88.07
C GLY A 8 -48.72 -10.40 -86.87
N SER A 9 -48.75 -9.08 -86.64
CA SER A 9 -47.98 -8.42 -85.57
C SER A 9 -48.66 -8.54 -84.20
N SER A 10 -50.00 -8.56 -84.16
CA SER A 10 -50.76 -8.69 -82.91
C SER A 10 -50.58 -10.06 -82.24
N LEU A 11 -50.50 -11.15 -83.01
CA LEU A 11 -50.27 -12.49 -82.47
C LEU A 11 -48.89 -12.59 -81.80
N LEU A 12 -47.85 -12.03 -82.44
CA LEU A 12 -46.49 -12.01 -81.88
C LEU A 12 -46.40 -11.18 -80.60
N LEU A 13 -47.05 -10.02 -80.55
CA LEU A 13 -47.11 -9.19 -79.33
C LEU A 13 -47.80 -9.93 -78.18
N VAL A 14 -48.94 -10.58 -78.42
CA VAL A 14 -49.65 -11.35 -77.40
C VAL A 14 -48.81 -12.51 -76.89
N LEU A 15 -48.14 -13.25 -77.79
CA LEU A 15 -47.31 -14.39 -77.41
C LEU A 15 -46.09 -13.94 -76.59
N VAL A 16 -45.47 -12.81 -76.93
CA VAL A 16 -44.39 -12.19 -76.15
C VAL A 16 -44.90 -11.74 -74.77
N THR A 17 -46.04 -11.06 -74.69
CA THR A 17 -46.62 -10.62 -73.41
C THR A 17 -46.95 -11.81 -72.50
N ILE A 18 -47.57 -12.87 -73.03
CA ILE A 18 -47.87 -14.09 -72.26
C ILE A 18 -46.57 -14.76 -71.79
N THR A 19 -45.53 -14.79 -72.61
CA THR A 19 -44.23 -15.38 -72.24
C THR A 19 -43.56 -14.60 -71.11
N ILE A 20 -43.55 -13.26 -71.19
CA ILE A 20 -43.00 -12.40 -70.14
C ILE A 20 -43.78 -12.55 -68.83
N ILE A 21 -45.11 -12.54 -68.89
CA ILE A 21 -45.96 -12.73 -67.70
C ILE A 21 -45.74 -14.12 -67.09
N SER A 22 -45.62 -15.17 -67.91
CA SER A 22 -45.37 -16.54 -67.44
C SER A 22 -44.01 -16.68 -66.77
N ILE A 23 -42.96 -16.07 -67.33
CA ILE A 23 -41.62 -16.04 -66.72
C ILE A 23 -41.66 -15.24 -65.40
N GLY A 24 -42.36 -14.10 -65.37
CA GLY A 24 -42.53 -13.28 -64.17
C GLY A 24 -43.26 -14.01 -63.04
N LEU A 25 -44.35 -14.71 -63.36
CA LEU A 25 -45.10 -15.52 -62.39
C LEU A 25 -44.28 -16.71 -61.89
N GLY A 26 -43.52 -17.39 -62.76
CA GLY A 26 -42.64 -18.49 -62.37
C GLY A 26 -41.54 -18.04 -61.39
N ALA A 27 -40.92 -16.89 -61.63
CA ALA A 27 -39.93 -16.31 -60.73
C ALA A 27 -40.54 -15.88 -59.38
N LEU A 28 -41.75 -15.30 -59.38
CA LEU A 28 -42.46 -14.93 -58.15
C LEU A 28 -42.85 -16.16 -57.33
N LEU A 29 -43.34 -17.22 -57.97
CA LEU A 29 -43.69 -18.48 -57.30
C LEU A 29 -42.47 -19.14 -56.64
N SER A 30 -41.31 -19.15 -57.30
CA SER A 30 -40.07 -19.67 -56.72
C SER A 30 -39.58 -18.86 -55.52
N ARG A 31 -39.70 -17.52 -55.57
CA ARG A 31 -39.38 -16.66 -54.41
C ARG A 31 -40.35 -16.84 -53.24
N SER A 32 -41.64 -17.05 -53.52
CA SER A 32 -42.64 -17.32 -52.49
C SER A 32 -42.40 -18.67 -51.80
N ASP A 33 -42.07 -19.73 -52.53
CA ASP A 33 -41.72 -21.04 -51.94
C ASP A 33 -40.47 -20.94 -51.05
N ALA A 34 -39.42 -20.26 -51.54
CA ALA A 34 -38.20 -20.03 -50.76
C ALA A 34 -38.48 -19.22 -49.48
N SER A 35 -39.34 -18.20 -49.55
CA SER A 35 -39.74 -17.39 -48.39
C SER A 35 -40.51 -18.20 -47.35
N ILE A 36 -41.44 -19.07 -47.78
CA ILE A 36 -42.22 -19.93 -46.87
C ILE A 36 -41.30 -20.94 -46.17
N ARG A 37 -40.37 -21.58 -46.90
CA ARG A 37 -39.39 -22.51 -46.32
C ARG A 37 -38.44 -21.81 -45.35
N ALA A 38 -37.95 -20.64 -45.71
CA ALA A 38 -37.10 -19.83 -44.83
C ALA A 38 -37.85 -19.42 -43.55
N THR A 39 -39.11 -19.01 -43.65
CA THR A 39 -39.94 -18.65 -42.50
C THR A 39 -40.16 -19.85 -41.58
N ALA A 40 -40.43 -21.04 -42.13
CA ALA A 40 -40.57 -22.26 -41.35
C ALA A 40 -39.26 -22.61 -40.61
N ALA A 41 -38.11 -22.54 -41.30
CA ALA A 41 -36.80 -22.81 -40.70
C ALA A 41 -36.43 -21.79 -39.60
N LEU A 42 -36.67 -20.49 -39.83
CA LEU A 42 -36.45 -19.45 -38.82
C LEU A 42 -37.35 -19.63 -37.60
N ARG A 43 -38.60 -20.03 -37.80
CA ARG A 43 -39.53 -20.34 -36.70
C ARG A 43 -39.00 -21.51 -35.87
N GLU A 44 -38.51 -22.57 -36.50
CA GLU A 44 -37.91 -23.70 -35.77
C GLU A 44 -36.65 -23.31 -35.01
N GLN A 45 -35.79 -22.46 -35.60
CA GLN A 45 -34.60 -21.94 -34.94
C GLN A 45 -34.92 -21.03 -33.75
N ALA A 46 -35.96 -20.20 -33.86
CA ALA A 46 -36.42 -19.37 -32.75
C ALA A 46 -36.96 -20.23 -31.60
N VAL A 47 -37.80 -21.22 -31.90
CA VAL A 47 -38.33 -22.12 -30.86
C VAL A 47 -37.21 -22.95 -30.23
N ALA A 48 -36.23 -23.40 -31.02
CA ALA A 48 -35.04 -24.08 -30.52
C ALA A 48 -34.23 -23.25 -29.52
N THR A 49 -34.10 -21.96 -29.82
CA THR A 49 -33.43 -20.98 -28.97
C THR A 49 -34.17 -20.82 -27.63
N TYR A 50 -35.48 -20.58 -27.70
CA TYR A 50 -36.30 -20.40 -26.49
C TYR A 50 -36.31 -21.64 -25.59
N GLU A 51 -36.39 -22.84 -26.17
CA GLU A 51 -36.31 -24.10 -25.42
C GLU A 51 -34.96 -24.23 -24.69
N ALA A 52 -33.86 -23.90 -25.35
CA ALA A 52 -32.53 -24.01 -24.74
C ALA A 52 -32.32 -22.99 -23.61
N GLU A 53 -32.79 -21.75 -23.79
CA GLU A 53 -32.72 -20.70 -22.78
C GLU A 53 -33.59 -21.01 -21.56
N ALA A 54 -34.81 -21.51 -21.77
CA ALA A 54 -35.70 -21.88 -20.69
C ALA A 54 -35.15 -23.05 -19.86
N ALA A 55 -34.60 -24.08 -20.52
CA ALA A 55 -33.93 -25.19 -19.85
C ALA A 55 -32.71 -24.72 -19.04
N MET A 56 -31.91 -23.80 -19.59
CA MET A 56 -30.78 -23.22 -18.85
C MET A 56 -31.24 -22.43 -17.62
N GLN A 57 -32.25 -21.59 -17.77
CA GLN A 57 -32.77 -20.78 -16.67
C GLN A 57 -33.31 -21.67 -15.53
N ALA A 58 -33.99 -22.76 -15.88
CA ALA A 58 -34.46 -23.75 -14.91
C ALA A 58 -33.30 -24.45 -14.19
N ALA A 59 -32.22 -24.80 -14.90
CA ALA A 59 -31.01 -25.37 -14.28
C ALA A 59 -30.30 -24.37 -13.34
N ILE A 60 -30.20 -23.10 -13.74
CA ILE A 60 -29.65 -22.02 -12.89
C ILE A 60 -30.49 -21.84 -11.62
N ASN A 61 -31.82 -21.87 -11.75
CA ASN A 61 -32.72 -21.78 -10.60
C ASN A 61 -32.62 -23.01 -9.68
N ASN A 62 -32.37 -24.20 -10.22
CA ASN A 62 -32.10 -25.38 -9.40
C ASN A 62 -30.80 -25.21 -8.60
N LEU A 63 -29.72 -24.76 -9.25
CA LEU A 63 -28.44 -24.49 -8.59
C LEU A 63 -28.55 -23.42 -7.49
N ARG A 64 -29.34 -22.36 -7.72
CA ARG A 64 -29.64 -21.30 -6.74
C ARG A 64 -30.27 -21.84 -5.46
N ASN A 65 -31.07 -22.90 -5.57
CA ASN A 65 -31.75 -23.54 -4.45
C ASN A 65 -31.05 -24.81 -3.97
N SER A 66 -29.83 -25.09 -4.44
CA SER A 66 -29.06 -26.29 -4.09
C SER A 66 -28.01 -26.02 -3.03
N SER A 67 -27.59 -27.07 -2.33
CA SER A 67 -26.41 -27.07 -1.45
C SER A 67 -25.14 -27.61 -2.14
N PHE A 68 -25.15 -27.71 -3.47
CA PHE A 68 -24.03 -28.24 -4.24
C PHE A 68 -22.77 -27.41 -3.99
N ARG A 69 -21.66 -28.02 -3.56
CA ARG A 69 -20.37 -27.35 -3.30
C ARG A 69 -19.19 -28.07 -3.98
N ASN A 70 -19.49 -28.95 -4.94
CA ASN A 70 -18.51 -29.83 -5.58
C ASN A 70 -17.67 -30.65 -4.57
N ALA A 71 -18.26 -31.07 -3.44
CA ALA A 71 -17.60 -31.99 -2.53
C ALA A 71 -17.55 -33.41 -3.12
N PRO A 72 -16.57 -34.25 -2.76
CA PRO A 72 -16.49 -35.62 -3.26
C PRO A 72 -17.82 -36.37 -3.09
N GLY A 73 -18.35 -36.92 -4.18
CA GLY A 73 -19.62 -37.65 -4.23
C GLY A 73 -20.89 -36.78 -4.35
N GLN A 74 -20.78 -35.45 -4.37
CA GLN A 74 -21.91 -34.58 -4.69
C GLN A 74 -22.10 -34.44 -6.21
N LEU A 75 -23.36 -34.31 -6.62
CA LEU A 75 -23.76 -34.07 -8.00
C LEU A 75 -24.51 -32.74 -8.10
N CYS A 76 -24.41 -32.06 -9.25
CA CYS A 76 -24.86 -30.67 -9.40
C CYS A 76 -26.33 -30.44 -9.04
N PHE A 77 -27.21 -31.39 -9.39
CA PHE A 77 -28.65 -31.29 -9.18
C PHE A 77 -29.14 -32.29 -8.12
N GLY A 78 -28.32 -32.52 -7.09
CA GLY A 78 -28.63 -33.42 -5.98
C GLY A 78 -28.20 -34.85 -6.26
N LEU A 79 -29.07 -35.62 -6.92
CA LEU A 79 -28.82 -37.05 -7.22
C LEU A 79 -28.28 -37.30 -8.63
N SER A 80 -28.09 -36.24 -9.44
CA SER A 80 -27.62 -36.35 -10.81
C SER A 80 -26.87 -35.08 -11.24
N ASP A 81 -25.93 -35.23 -12.17
CA ASP A 81 -25.30 -34.13 -12.90
C ASP A 81 -26.14 -33.70 -14.12
N SER A 82 -27.28 -34.35 -14.34
CA SER A 82 -28.19 -34.04 -15.42
C SER A 82 -29.58 -33.69 -14.92
N LEU A 83 -30.18 -32.67 -15.52
CA LEU A 83 -31.56 -32.28 -15.30
C LEU A 83 -32.34 -32.45 -16.60
N SER A 84 -33.36 -33.31 -16.59
CA SER A 84 -34.22 -33.56 -17.75
C SER A 84 -35.53 -32.82 -17.61
N PHE A 85 -35.95 -32.16 -18.69
CA PHE A 85 -37.22 -31.45 -18.82
C PHE A 85 -38.08 -32.16 -19.87
N PRO A 86 -38.81 -33.21 -19.48
CA PRO A 86 -39.70 -33.92 -20.40
C PRO A 86 -40.87 -33.00 -20.77
N ALA A 87 -41.23 -33.00 -22.04
CA ALA A 87 -42.42 -32.33 -22.56
C ALA A 87 -42.57 -30.84 -22.17
N PHE A 88 -41.45 -30.12 -22.07
CA PHE A 88 -41.42 -28.71 -21.62
C PHE A 88 -42.23 -27.78 -22.53
N ASN A 89 -42.39 -28.15 -23.81
CA ASN A 89 -43.23 -27.46 -24.79
C ASN A 89 -43.87 -28.47 -25.77
N GLY A 90 -44.85 -29.25 -25.31
CA GLY A 90 -45.47 -30.33 -26.08
C GLY A 90 -44.58 -31.59 -26.11
N LEU A 91 -44.36 -32.22 -27.27
CA LEU A 91 -43.50 -33.42 -27.42
C LEU A 91 -41.99 -33.10 -27.48
N ARG A 92 -41.58 -31.92 -27.02
CA ARG A 92 -40.19 -31.46 -27.10
C ARG A 92 -39.58 -31.46 -25.71
N SER A 93 -38.46 -32.16 -25.60
CA SER A 93 -37.74 -32.34 -24.34
C SER A 93 -36.34 -31.76 -24.44
N ALA A 94 -35.85 -31.26 -23.32
CA ALA A 94 -34.49 -30.74 -23.18
C ALA A 94 -33.81 -31.38 -21.98
N ALA A 95 -32.48 -31.45 -22.00
CA ALA A 95 -31.67 -31.88 -20.87
C ALA A 95 -30.55 -30.89 -20.65
N VAL A 96 -30.15 -30.68 -19.40
CA VAL A 96 -28.98 -29.87 -19.04
C VAL A 96 -28.01 -30.77 -18.29
N SER A 97 -26.80 -30.92 -18.82
CA SER A 97 -25.71 -31.50 -18.04
C SER A 97 -24.94 -30.39 -17.33
N CYS A 98 -24.49 -30.70 -16.13
CA CYS A 98 -23.62 -29.87 -15.34
C CYS A 98 -22.30 -30.60 -15.13
N SER A 99 -21.21 -29.85 -15.21
CA SER A 99 -19.89 -30.35 -14.82
C SER A 99 -19.21 -29.27 -14.02
N ALA A 100 -18.60 -29.64 -12.89
CA ALA A 100 -17.80 -28.72 -12.13
C ALA A 100 -16.60 -28.26 -12.95
N ASP A 101 -16.20 -27.00 -12.79
CA ASP A 101 -14.94 -26.52 -13.33
C ASP A 101 -13.79 -27.27 -12.62
N SER A 102 -12.99 -28.02 -13.38
CA SER A 102 -11.93 -28.90 -12.86
C SER A 102 -10.82 -28.16 -12.11
N LEU A 103 -10.79 -26.83 -12.20
CA LEU A 103 -9.85 -25.99 -11.46
C LEU A 103 -10.25 -25.75 -10.00
N GLY A 104 -11.39 -26.26 -9.53
CA GLY A 104 -11.77 -26.30 -8.10
C GLY A 104 -11.75 -24.93 -7.39
N ALA A 105 -11.78 -23.84 -8.16
CA ALA A 105 -11.31 -22.57 -7.66
C ALA A 105 -12.41 -21.87 -6.87
N VAL A 106 -12.22 -21.86 -5.55
CA VAL A 106 -12.51 -20.70 -4.72
C VAL A 106 -11.75 -19.53 -5.34
N PHE A 107 -12.40 -18.79 -6.23
CA PHE A 107 -11.89 -17.50 -6.66
C PHE A 107 -12.23 -16.48 -5.56
N GLN A 108 -11.50 -16.57 -4.43
CA GLN A 108 -10.76 -15.39 -3.98
C GLN A 108 -10.17 -14.82 -5.27
N CYS A 109 -10.55 -13.60 -5.68
CA CYS A 109 -10.06 -12.96 -6.90
C CYS A 109 -8.68 -13.53 -7.27
N GLY A 110 -8.56 -14.25 -8.39
CA GLY A 110 -7.27 -14.78 -8.80
C GLY A 110 -6.29 -13.61 -8.78
N SER A 111 -5.13 -13.79 -8.14
CA SER A 111 -4.10 -12.76 -8.18
C SER A 111 -3.93 -12.34 -9.64
N PRO A 112 -4.21 -11.07 -9.97
CA PRO A 112 -4.25 -9.96 -9.02
C PRO A 112 -5.68 -9.39 -8.72
N CYS A 113 -6.03 -9.16 -7.44
CA CYS A 113 -7.33 -8.62 -6.99
C CYS A 113 -7.23 -7.16 -6.56
N ASN A 114 -8.13 -6.33 -7.05
CA ASN A 114 -8.24 -4.92 -6.65
C ASN A 114 -8.93 -4.68 -5.30
N LYS A 115 -9.10 -5.70 -4.47
CA LYS A 115 -9.76 -5.58 -3.16
C LYS A 115 -9.28 -6.62 -2.14
N PRO A 116 -9.36 -6.32 -0.84
CA PRO A 116 -9.10 -7.31 0.18
C PRO A 116 -10.20 -8.37 0.26
N LEU A 117 -9.83 -9.54 0.77
CA LEU A 117 -10.73 -10.67 0.98
C LEU A 117 -11.79 -10.37 2.05
N ASN A 118 -11.41 -9.65 3.09
CA ASN A 118 -12.30 -9.23 4.16
C ASN A 118 -12.41 -7.70 4.17
N ALA A 119 -13.58 -7.19 4.54
CA ALA A 119 -13.76 -5.78 4.88
C ALA A 119 -13.01 -5.41 6.15
N ILE A 120 -12.92 -6.33 7.11
CA ILE A 120 -12.09 -6.19 8.29
C ILE A 120 -11.32 -7.49 8.49
N LEU A 121 -10.00 -7.40 8.56
CA LEU A 121 -9.10 -8.46 9.00
C LEU A 121 -8.27 -7.95 10.17
N THR A 122 -8.46 -8.53 11.36
CA THR A 122 -7.52 -8.29 12.48
C THR A 122 -6.57 -9.47 12.61
N ARG A 123 -5.28 -9.17 12.83
CA ARG A 123 -4.17 -10.14 12.85
C ARG A 123 -3.64 -10.43 14.25
N GLY A 124 -4.11 -9.68 15.26
CA GLY A 124 -3.81 -9.94 16.66
C GLY A 124 -4.17 -11.37 17.06
N THR A 125 -3.38 -11.94 17.98
CA THR A 125 -3.54 -13.31 18.48
C THR A 125 -3.95 -13.34 19.95
N THR A 126 -3.81 -12.23 20.67
CA THR A 126 -4.34 -12.09 22.03
C THR A 126 -5.81 -11.68 21.95
N ALA A 127 -6.64 -12.11 22.90
CA ALA A 127 -8.09 -11.86 22.86
C ALA A 127 -8.47 -10.38 22.70
N ASP A 128 -7.69 -9.48 23.31
CA ASP A 128 -7.90 -8.03 23.29
C ASP A 128 -7.33 -7.34 22.04
N ASP A 129 -6.51 -8.02 21.24
CA ASP A 129 -5.95 -7.50 19.98
C ASP A 129 -6.90 -7.74 18.78
N GLY A 130 -8.20 -7.91 19.03
CA GLY A 130 -9.22 -8.19 18.02
C GLY A 130 -9.91 -6.94 17.47
N LEU A 131 -11.20 -7.09 17.16
CA LEU A 131 -12.10 -6.00 16.78
C LEU A 131 -12.88 -5.52 18.01
N HIS A 132 -12.74 -4.26 18.37
CA HIS A 132 -13.47 -3.64 19.47
C HIS A 132 -14.35 -2.50 18.94
N VAL A 133 -15.66 -2.55 19.21
CA VAL A 133 -16.66 -1.60 18.68
C VAL A 133 -17.44 -0.96 19.82
N VAL A 134 -17.13 0.31 20.11
CA VAL A 134 -17.87 1.13 21.06
C VAL A 134 -18.87 1.99 20.33
N GLN A 135 -20.16 1.86 20.65
CA GLN A 135 -21.23 2.67 20.06
C GLN A 135 -22.40 2.82 21.03
N PRO A 136 -23.32 3.79 20.82
CA PRO A 136 -24.44 3.98 21.73
C PRO A 136 -25.39 2.77 21.74
N PRO A 137 -26.05 2.46 22.87
CA PRO A 137 -27.09 1.45 22.91
C PRO A 137 -28.18 1.69 21.84
N GLY A 138 -28.64 0.61 21.18
CA GLY A 138 -29.64 0.68 20.10
C GLY A 138 -29.11 1.16 18.74
N SER A 139 -27.82 1.46 18.62
CA SER A 139 -27.19 1.73 17.32
C SER A 139 -26.68 0.44 16.67
N VAL A 140 -26.67 0.43 15.32
CA VAL A 140 -26.13 -0.68 14.53
C VAL A 140 -24.93 -0.18 13.73
N LEU A 141 -23.77 -0.83 13.90
CA LEU A 141 -22.63 -0.70 13.00
C LEU A 141 -22.77 -1.72 11.88
N SER A 142 -22.92 -1.23 10.65
CA SER A 142 -22.95 -2.08 9.46
C SER A 142 -21.59 -2.10 8.77
N VAL A 143 -21.13 -3.29 8.41
CA VAL A 143 -19.94 -3.54 7.58
C VAL A 143 -20.41 -4.19 6.28
N ASP A 144 -20.02 -3.61 5.15
CA ASP A 144 -20.30 -4.18 3.84
C ASP A 144 -19.11 -5.03 3.37
N GLY A 145 -19.18 -6.31 3.70
CA GLY A 145 -18.17 -7.32 3.39
C GLY A 145 -17.79 -8.18 4.61
N PRO A 146 -17.11 -9.32 4.39
CA PRO A 146 -16.73 -10.26 5.44
C PRO A 146 -15.88 -9.62 6.54
N VAL A 147 -16.06 -10.06 7.78
CA VAL A 147 -15.22 -9.67 8.91
C VAL A 147 -14.55 -10.92 9.49
N PHE A 148 -13.22 -10.91 9.56
CA PHE A 148 -12.45 -11.99 10.17
C PHE A 148 -11.52 -11.43 11.25
N SER A 149 -11.64 -11.93 12.48
CA SER A 149 -10.75 -11.61 13.58
C SER A 149 -9.90 -12.83 13.95
N ASN A 150 -8.56 -12.68 13.94
CA ASN A 150 -7.67 -13.70 14.48
C ASN A 150 -7.66 -13.74 16.02
N ALA A 151 -8.40 -12.85 16.66
CA ALA A 151 -8.62 -12.73 18.09
C ALA A 151 -10.13 -12.66 18.39
N GLY A 152 -10.53 -11.89 19.40
CA GLY A 152 -11.91 -11.70 19.80
C GLY A 152 -12.64 -10.67 18.96
N ILE A 153 -13.96 -10.60 19.15
CA ILE A 153 -14.78 -9.47 18.70
C ILE A 153 -15.57 -8.98 19.92
N ASP A 154 -15.41 -7.73 20.31
CA ASP A 154 -16.08 -7.15 21.47
C ASP A 154 -16.93 -5.94 21.05
N VAL A 155 -18.21 -5.99 21.39
CA VAL A 155 -19.22 -4.96 21.10
C VAL A 155 -19.95 -4.62 22.40
N PRO A 156 -19.32 -3.87 23.33
CA PRO A 156 -19.87 -3.63 24.67
C PRO A 156 -21.25 -2.95 24.69
N ALA A 157 -21.60 -2.22 23.63
CA ALA A 157 -22.92 -1.63 23.45
C ALA A 157 -23.32 -1.54 21.97
N GLY A 158 -24.64 -1.53 21.71
CA GLY A 158 -25.20 -1.55 20.36
C GLY A 158 -25.12 -2.92 19.69
N GLU A 159 -25.16 -2.93 18.35
CA GLU A 159 -25.15 -4.14 17.52
C GLU A 159 -24.11 -4.02 16.38
N LEU A 160 -23.39 -5.12 16.09
CA LEU A 160 -22.53 -5.25 14.92
C LEU A 160 -23.16 -6.18 13.88
N ARG A 161 -23.22 -5.72 12.63
CA ARG A 161 -23.71 -6.48 11.48
C ARG A 161 -22.72 -6.41 10.32
N ALA A 162 -22.41 -7.57 9.72
CA ALA A 162 -21.61 -7.64 8.50
C ALA A 162 -22.33 -8.37 7.37
N VAL A 163 -22.17 -7.88 6.14
CA VAL A 163 -22.60 -8.58 4.92
C VAL A 163 -21.53 -9.60 4.55
N GLY A 164 -21.88 -10.87 4.44
CA GLY A 164 -20.91 -11.92 4.09
C GLY A 164 -20.17 -12.54 5.27
N GLY A 165 -20.71 -12.39 6.49
CA GLY A 165 -20.35 -13.16 7.69
C GLY A 165 -19.33 -12.49 8.62
N LEU A 166 -19.36 -12.93 9.88
CA LEU A 166 -18.47 -12.52 10.96
C LEU A 166 -17.80 -13.77 11.56
N TRP A 167 -16.49 -13.76 11.65
CA TRP A 167 -15.70 -14.87 12.22
C TRP A 167 -14.70 -14.34 13.23
N ALA A 168 -14.56 -15.05 14.36
CA ALA A 168 -13.55 -14.80 15.37
C ALA A 168 -12.88 -16.11 15.78
N ARG A 169 -11.54 -16.10 15.92
CA ARG A 169 -10.82 -17.28 16.44
C ARG A 169 -11.11 -17.54 17.92
N SER A 170 -11.28 -16.48 18.71
CA SER A 170 -11.68 -16.57 20.10
C SER A 170 -13.13 -16.12 20.31
N SER A 171 -13.49 -15.87 21.57
CA SER A 171 -14.85 -15.50 21.96
C SER A 171 -15.31 -14.19 21.33
N CYS A 172 -16.62 -14.07 21.12
CA CYS A 172 -17.25 -12.79 20.86
C CYS A 172 -18.06 -12.32 22.07
N ALA A 173 -18.10 -11.02 22.32
CA ALA A 173 -18.87 -10.38 23.37
C ALA A 173 -19.77 -9.28 22.79
N GLY A 174 -20.97 -9.12 23.36
CA GLY A 174 -21.96 -8.14 22.91
C GLY A 174 -22.99 -8.66 21.92
N THR A 175 -23.73 -7.75 21.27
CA THR A 175 -24.76 -8.10 20.28
C THR A 175 -24.14 -8.12 18.88
N ILE A 176 -23.95 -9.30 18.32
CA ILE A 176 -23.32 -9.49 17.00
C ILE A 176 -24.20 -10.41 16.17
N LEU A 177 -24.66 -9.94 15.01
CA LEU A 177 -25.55 -10.70 14.14
C LEU A 177 -24.78 -11.74 13.31
N SER A 178 -25.22 -13.00 13.39
CA SER A 178 -24.74 -14.12 12.56
C SER A 178 -23.21 -14.35 12.63
N ALA A 179 -22.60 -14.18 13.80
CA ALA A 179 -21.18 -14.46 14.00
C ALA A 179 -20.89 -15.95 14.30
N VAL A 180 -19.75 -16.42 13.82
CA VAL A 180 -19.12 -17.68 14.20
C VAL A 180 -17.90 -17.36 15.06
N CYS A 181 -18.04 -17.60 16.37
CA CYS A 181 -17.00 -17.33 17.36
C CYS A 181 -16.33 -18.64 17.79
N ASP A 182 -15.23 -18.53 18.52
CA ASP A 182 -14.49 -19.69 19.04
C ASP A 182 -14.06 -20.67 17.93
N TYR A 183 -13.69 -20.12 16.76
CA TYR A 183 -13.22 -20.92 15.61
C TYR A 183 -11.91 -21.69 15.91
N GLY A 184 -11.19 -21.29 16.96
CA GLY A 184 -9.98 -21.94 17.45
C GLY A 184 -8.79 -21.76 16.51
N SER A 185 -7.86 -22.73 16.57
CA SER A 185 -6.62 -22.72 15.78
C SER A 185 -6.77 -23.34 14.38
N VAL A 186 -7.98 -23.72 13.97
CA VAL A 186 -8.22 -24.30 12.64
C VAL A 186 -7.77 -23.31 11.57
N LEU A 187 -6.95 -23.76 10.63
CA LEU A 187 -6.46 -22.90 9.55
C LEU A 187 -7.64 -22.39 8.73
N ASN A 188 -7.70 -21.08 8.51
CA ASN A 188 -8.69 -20.45 7.66
C ASN A 188 -7.98 -19.39 6.83
N PRO A 189 -7.91 -19.56 5.49
CA PRO A 189 -7.25 -18.59 4.61
C PRO A 189 -7.77 -17.16 4.72
N ARG A 190 -8.96 -16.94 5.29
CA ARG A 190 -9.49 -15.60 5.58
C ARG A 190 -8.73 -14.88 6.70
N GLY A 191 -8.04 -15.62 7.58
CA GLY A 191 -7.23 -15.05 8.66
C GLY A 191 -5.79 -14.77 8.27
N ASP A 192 -5.34 -15.21 7.10
CA ASP A 192 -3.96 -15.08 6.67
C ASP A 192 -3.62 -13.65 6.25
N ASP A 193 -2.35 -13.27 6.37
CA ASP A 193 -1.88 -12.01 5.81
C ASP A 193 -2.01 -12.03 4.28
N PRO A 194 -2.66 -11.05 3.65
CA PRO A 194 -2.53 -10.91 2.21
C PRO A 194 -1.12 -10.48 1.77
N GLY A 195 -0.27 -9.94 2.66
CA GLY A 195 1.13 -9.65 2.35
C GLY A 195 1.30 -8.52 1.32
N TYR A 196 0.40 -7.53 1.32
CA TYR A 196 0.46 -6.44 0.34
C TYR A 196 1.77 -5.66 0.44
N SER A 197 2.37 -5.33 -0.70
CA SER A 197 3.58 -4.52 -0.76
C SER A 197 3.26 -3.02 -0.71
N PRO A 198 4.14 -2.19 -0.12
CA PRO A 198 4.01 -0.75 -0.23
C PRO A 198 4.30 -0.29 -1.66
N SER A 199 3.81 0.90 -2.02
CA SER A 199 4.04 1.51 -3.34
C SER A 199 5.50 1.92 -3.61
N LEU A 200 6.33 1.93 -2.56
CA LEU A 200 7.76 2.22 -2.60
C LEU A 200 8.54 0.98 -2.15
N SER A 201 9.71 0.73 -2.74
CA SER A 201 10.62 -0.37 -2.36
C SER A 201 11.79 0.09 -1.48
N SER A 202 11.97 1.40 -1.32
CA SER A 202 12.99 2.01 -0.46
C SER A 202 12.51 3.37 0.06
N ALA A 203 13.14 3.86 1.13
CA ALA A 203 12.88 5.20 1.63
C ALA A 203 13.14 6.25 0.52
N PRO A 204 12.19 7.15 0.25
CA PRO A 204 12.37 8.21 -0.74
C PRO A 204 13.29 9.31 -0.18
N ALA A 205 13.64 10.28 -1.03
CA ALA A 205 14.38 11.46 -0.56
C ALA A 205 13.60 12.24 0.52
N LYS A 206 14.31 12.80 1.50
CA LYS A 206 13.72 13.68 2.51
C LYS A 206 12.98 14.85 1.84
N ALA A 207 11.72 15.03 2.22
CA ALA A 207 10.90 16.12 1.76
C ALA A 207 11.09 17.36 2.65
N VAL A 208 10.99 18.54 2.05
CA VAL A 208 10.99 19.80 2.78
C VAL A 208 9.56 20.16 3.17
N LEU A 209 9.37 20.59 4.41
CA LEU A 209 8.09 21.09 4.88
C LEU A 209 7.72 22.38 4.13
N PRO A 210 6.47 22.51 3.64
CA PRO A 210 6.04 23.73 2.95
C PRO A 210 6.03 24.93 3.89
N GLY A 211 6.24 26.12 3.34
CA GLY A 211 6.09 27.37 4.09
C GLY A 211 4.67 27.53 4.61
N CYS A 212 4.55 28.04 5.83
CA CYS A 212 3.26 28.24 6.49
C CYS A 212 3.13 29.67 7.04
N THR A 213 2.32 30.50 6.38
CA THR A 213 2.17 31.92 6.70
C THR A 213 0.74 32.45 6.77
N THR A 214 -0.27 31.71 6.29
CA THR A 214 -1.65 32.24 6.17
C THR A 214 -2.70 31.23 6.66
N PRO A 215 -3.60 31.62 7.59
CA PRO A 215 -4.70 30.77 8.05
C PRO A 215 -5.70 30.46 6.95
N GLY A 216 -6.38 29.31 7.05
CA GLY A 216 -7.42 28.92 6.10
C GLY A 216 -6.95 28.72 4.66
N SER A 217 -5.64 28.57 4.44
CA SER A 217 -5.03 28.44 3.13
C SER A 217 -4.93 26.97 2.68
N VAL A 218 -4.34 26.73 1.52
CA VAL A 218 -4.00 25.38 1.05
C VAL A 218 -2.49 25.23 1.17
N VAL A 219 -2.05 24.44 2.13
CA VAL A 219 -0.63 24.14 2.35
C VAL A 219 -0.32 22.82 1.65
N THR A 220 0.63 22.83 0.72
CA THR A 220 0.84 21.74 -0.23
C THR A 220 2.11 20.95 0.06
N PHE A 221 1.98 19.65 0.33
CA PHE A 221 3.07 18.73 0.61
C PHE A 221 3.46 17.94 -0.65
N GLN A 222 4.77 17.70 -0.83
CA GLN A 222 5.30 16.88 -1.92
C GLN A 222 5.57 15.44 -1.43
N PRO A 223 5.35 14.40 -2.26
CA PRO A 223 5.76 13.03 -1.94
C PRO A 223 7.24 12.97 -1.50
N GLY A 224 7.54 12.16 -0.49
CA GLY A 224 8.89 12.04 0.06
C GLY A 224 8.92 11.55 1.51
N TYR A 225 10.09 11.65 2.13
CA TYR A 225 10.36 11.19 3.49
C TYR A 225 10.24 12.33 4.51
N TYR A 226 9.48 12.12 5.58
CA TYR A 226 9.25 13.06 6.67
C TYR A 226 9.64 12.41 8.01
N ASP A 227 10.51 13.09 8.76
CA ASP A 227 11.17 12.53 9.94
C ASP A 227 11.02 13.35 11.23
N ASP A 228 10.40 14.53 11.13
CA ASP A 228 10.13 15.41 12.26
C ASP A 228 8.63 15.54 12.55
N ALA A 229 8.18 14.74 13.53
CA ALA A 229 6.80 14.77 14.01
C ALA A 229 6.44 16.12 14.64
N VAL A 230 7.39 16.80 15.27
CA VAL A 230 7.16 18.06 16.00
C VAL A 230 6.96 19.20 15.04
N ALA A 231 7.78 19.30 14.00
CA ALA A 231 7.60 20.34 12.99
C ALA A 231 6.26 20.18 12.25
N LEU A 232 5.87 18.95 11.89
CA LEU A 232 4.54 18.67 11.33
C LEU A 232 3.41 19.05 12.29
N SER A 233 3.51 18.63 13.55
CA SER A 233 2.48 18.91 14.57
C SER A 233 2.35 20.40 14.86
N SER A 234 3.47 21.12 14.98
CA SER A 234 3.49 22.56 15.22
C SER A 234 2.86 23.30 14.06
N MET A 235 3.17 22.91 12.82
CA MET A 235 2.57 23.48 11.62
C MET A 235 1.06 23.26 11.58
N MET A 236 0.56 22.10 12.03
CA MET A 236 -0.86 21.74 11.98
C MET A 236 -1.62 21.99 13.28
N SER A 237 -1.01 22.74 14.21
CA SER A 237 -1.63 23.13 15.47
C SER A 237 -2.64 24.27 15.29
N SER A 238 -3.54 24.44 16.26
CA SER A 238 -4.45 25.60 16.31
C SER A 238 -3.74 26.93 16.57
N ALA A 239 -2.51 26.90 17.09
CA ALA A 239 -1.66 28.07 17.31
C ALA A 239 -0.81 28.45 16.08
N SER A 240 -0.85 27.63 15.03
CA SER A 240 -0.05 27.84 13.82
C SER A 240 -0.49 29.06 13.02
N PRO A 241 0.44 29.76 12.33
CA PRO A 241 0.12 30.75 11.31
C PRO A 241 -0.77 30.23 10.17
N CYS A 242 -0.90 28.91 9.97
CA CYS A 242 -1.82 28.30 9.00
C CYS A 242 -2.90 27.44 9.65
N HIS A 243 -3.31 27.74 10.88
CA HIS A 243 -4.47 27.07 11.47
C HIS A 243 -5.70 27.12 10.52
N SER A 244 -6.60 26.16 10.67
CA SER A 244 -7.79 25.99 9.84
C SER A 244 -7.53 25.78 8.34
N SER A 245 -6.30 25.49 7.93
CA SER A 245 -5.94 25.26 6.52
C SER A 245 -6.30 23.86 6.02
N THR A 246 -6.29 23.70 4.69
CA THR A 246 -6.25 22.38 4.05
C THR A 246 -4.79 21.97 3.85
N TRP A 247 -4.37 20.93 4.56
CA TRP A 247 -3.06 20.29 4.40
C TRP A 247 -3.15 19.28 3.26
N TRP A 248 -2.84 19.73 2.04
CA TRP A 248 -2.98 18.94 0.84
C TRP A 248 -1.69 18.18 0.52
N PHE A 249 -1.76 16.86 0.64
CA PHE A 249 -0.75 15.93 0.16
C PHE A 249 -1.10 15.55 -1.27
N LYS A 250 -0.30 16.00 -2.23
CA LYS A 250 -0.46 15.68 -3.65
C LYS A 250 -0.47 14.16 -3.88
N PRO A 251 -0.99 13.70 -5.04
CA PRO A 251 -0.86 12.29 -5.40
C PRO A 251 0.59 11.80 -5.37
N GLY A 252 0.82 10.63 -4.78
CA GLY A 252 2.15 10.02 -4.60
C GLY A 252 2.34 9.31 -3.26
N ALA A 253 3.55 8.83 -3.01
CA ALA A 253 3.89 8.07 -1.82
C ALA A 253 4.65 8.93 -0.78
N TYR A 254 4.23 8.81 0.48
CA TYR A 254 4.76 9.55 1.61
C TYR A 254 5.26 8.57 2.65
N TYR A 255 6.53 8.71 3.05
CA TYR A 255 7.12 7.88 4.09
C TYR A 255 7.28 8.70 5.36
N PHE A 256 6.59 8.31 6.42
CA PHE A 256 6.68 8.91 7.74
C PHE A 256 7.45 7.96 8.65
N ASP A 257 8.64 8.38 9.04
CA ASP A 257 9.48 7.62 9.94
C ASP A 257 10.21 8.60 10.85
N PHE A 258 9.61 8.89 11.99
CA PHE A 258 10.04 9.94 12.88
C PHE A 258 11.18 9.49 13.79
N HIS A 259 12.15 10.39 14.01
CA HIS A 259 13.32 10.16 14.84
C HIS A 259 13.36 11.13 16.03
N ASN A 260 12.21 11.61 16.50
CA ASN A 260 12.12 12.48 17.69
C ASN A 260 12.41 11.73 19.01
N SER A 261 12.22 10.41 19.05
CA SER A 261 12.47 9.56 20.22
C SER A 261 12.91 8.15 19.85
N GLY A 262 13.42 7.43 20.85
CA GLY A 262 13.85 6.03 20.75
C GLY A 262 15.36 5.85 20.59
N PRO A 263 15.83 4.61 20.42
CA PRO A 263 17.26 4.29 20.32
C PRO A 263 17.98 5.02 19.18
N ASN A 264 17.25 5.29 18.09
CA ASN A 264 17.77 5.94 16.90
C ASN A 264 17.28 7.39 16.79
N ALA A 265 17.00 8.05 17.92
CA ALA A 265 16.59 9.45 17.90
C ALA A 265 17.67 10.33 17.26
N ASN A 266 17.23 11.32 16.47
CA ASN A 266 18.06 12.37 15.92
C ASN A 266 18.12 13.54 16.92
N PRO A 267 19.28 13.82 17.53
CA PRO A 267 19.40 14.89 18.54
C PRO A 267 19.13 16.30 18.02
N LEU A 268 19.14 16.50 16.69
CA LEU A 268 18.74 17.77 16.08
C LEU A 268 17.23 18.03 16.21
N LEU A 269 16.44 17.00 16.46
CA LEU A 269 14.99 17.09 16.57
C LEU A 269 14.59 17.22 18.05
N PRO A 270 13.48 17.89 18.37
CA PRO A 270 13.00 17.96 19.75
C PRO A 270 12.67 16.55 20.28
N ALA A 271 13.17 16.24 21.48
CA ALA A 271 13.08 14.93 22.12
C ALA A 271 11.68 14.66 22.70
N VAL A 272 10.74 14.27 21.84
CA VAL A 272 9.36 13.92 22.20
C VAL A 272 8.91 12.66 21.46
N ALA A 273 7.70 12.18 21.77
CA ALA A 273 7.13 11.02 21.09
C ALA A 273 7.06 11.20 19.56
N ASN A 274 7.24 10.09 18.84
CA ASN A 274 7.13 10.00 17.38
C ASN A 274 5.66 10.09 16.92
N GLU A 275 4.97 11.18 17.27
CA GLU A 275 3.54 11.38 17.03
C GLU A 275 3.27 12.69 16.29
N TRP A 276 2.78 12.59 15.07
CA TRP A 276 2.29 13.72 14.30
C TRP A 276 0.83 13.98 14.68
N THR A 277 0.59 15.11 15.36
CA THR A 277 -0.74 15.55 15.76
C THR A 277 -1.29 16.61 14.81
N VAL A 278 -2.54 16.43 14.36
CA VAL A 278 -3.29 17.42 13.57
C VAL A 278 -4.35 18.05 14.47
N GLY A 279 -4.07 19.26 14.95
CA GLY A 279 -4.92 19.99 15.89
C GLY A 279 -5.93 20.92 15.21
N SER A 280 -5.73 21.29 13.94
CA SER A 280 -6.60 22.23 13.23
C SER A 280 -6.63 21.99 11.72
N GLY A 281 -7.78 22.28 11.09
CA GLY A 281 -7.95 22.23 9.65
C GLY A 281 -8.34 20.85 9.11
N ARG A 282 -7.86 20.51 7.90
CA ARG A 282 -8.17 19.22 7.25
C ARG A 282 -6.98 18.71 6.46
N VAL A 283 -6.59 17.46 6.70
CA VAL A 283 -5.62 16.74 5.87
C VAL A 283 -6.36 16.09 4.71
N VAL A 284 -5.92 16.36 3.49
CA VAL A 284 -6.45 15.75 2.26
C VAL A 284 -5.29 15.18 1.48
N ALA A 285 -5.35 13.89 1.14
CA ALA A 285 -4.27 13.20 0.43
C ALA A 285 -4.78 12.51 -0.85
N GLY A 286 -4.11 12.78 -1.97
CA GLY A 286 -4.51 12.36 -3.32
C GLY A 286 -5.09 13.49 -4.16
N THR A 287 -5.77 13.14 -5.26
CA THR A 287 -6.42 14.12 -6.14
C THR A 287 -7.59 14.78 -5.42
N ARG A 288 -7.53 16.10 -5.28
CA ARG A 288 -8.49 16.88 -4.51
C ARG A 288 -9.74 17.22 -5.32
N SER A 289 -10.91 17.08 -4.68
CA SER A 289 -12.19 17.61 -5.11
C SER A 289 -12.83 18.40 -3.96
N GLY A 290 -12.75 19.73 -4.05
CA GLY A 290 -13.15 20.63 -2.98
C GLY A 290 -12.33 20.41 -1.69
N THR A 291 -13.02 20.05 -0.61
CA THR A 291 -12.41 19.79 0.71
C THR A 291 -12.07 18.31 0.94
N THR A 292 -12.30 17.42 -0.02
CA THR A 292 -12.00 15.99 0.12
C THR A 292 -11.15 15.51 -1.05
N CYS A 293 -10.66 14.27 -0.99
CA CYS A 293 -10.03 13.62 -2.13
C CYS A 293 -11.04 12.76 -2.93
N ILE A 294 -10.74 12.50 -4.20
CA ILE A 294 -11.58 11.69 -5.09
C ILE A 294 -11.46 10.21 -4.70
N ASP A 295 -12.59 9.54 -4.54
CA ASP A 295 -12.66 8.13 -4.17
C ASP A 295 -12.22 7.24 -5.35
N PRO A 296 -11.20 6.37 -5.20
CA PRO A 296 -10.75 5.50 -6.27
C PRO A 296 -11.81 4.50 -6.74
N THR A 297 -12.87 4.25 -5.95
CA THR A 297 -13.97 3.37 -6.34
C THR A 297 -15.03 4.09 -7.19
N ILE A 298 -14.97 5.41 -7.27
CA ILE A 298 -15.91 6.24 -8.06
C ILE A 298 -15.21 6.72 -9.34
N ASP A 299 -13.95 7.15 -9.24
CA ASP A 299 -13.15 7.58 -10.37
C ASP A 299 -11.79 6.89 -10.31
N THR A 300 -11.65 5.85 -11.14
CA THR A 300 -10.45 5.03 -11.24
C THR A 300 -9.29 5.75 -11.92
N SER A 301 -9.51 6.93 -12.51
CA SER A 301 -8.48 7.70 -13.21
C SER A 301 -7.78 8.73 -12.32
N ALA A 302 -8.39 9.07 -11.18
CA ALA A 302 -7.84 10.02 -10.23
C ALA A 302 -6.67 9.40 -9.44
N PRO A 303 -5.45 9.93 -9.55
CA PRO A 303 -4.32 9.40 -8.79
C PRO A 303 -4.48 9.71 -7.29
N GLY A 304 -4.18 8.72 -6.45
CA GLY A 304 -4.28 8.81 -5.00
C GLY A 304 -2.93 9.06 -4.33
N ALA A 305 -2.90 8.94 -3.02
CA ALA A 305 -1.70 8.99 -2.21
C ALA A 305 -1.64 7.78 -1.26
N GLN A 306 -0.43 7.38 -0.91
CA GLN A 306 -0.18 6.36 0.10
C GLN A 306 0.67 6.94 1.23
N PHE A 307 0.17 6.88 2.45
CA PHE A 307 0.92 7.19 3.66
C PHE A 307 1.51 5.90 4.23
N ILE A 308 2.84 5.80 4.22
CA ILE A 308 3.61 4.66 4.71
C ILE A 308 4.23 5.07 6.04
N PHE A 309 3.97 4.32 7.10
CA PHE A 309 4.54 4.56 8.42
C PHE A 309 5.55 3.47 8.78
N GLY A 310 6.72 3.90 9.25
CA GLY A 310 7.78 3.05 9.78
C GLY A 310 8.08 3.32 11.26
N GLY A 311 8.81 2.39 11.89
CA GLY A 311 9.28 2.54 13.27
C GLY A 311 8.12 2.75 14.27
N SER A 312 8.30 3.64 15.24
CA SER A 312 7.25 3.97 16.22
C SER A 312 6.42 5.21 15.82
N SER A 313 6.38 5.53 14.52
CA SER A 313 5.72 6.73 13.98
C SER A 313 4.21 6.61 13.98
N ARG A 314 3.53 7.69 14.41
CA ARG A 314 2.08 7.69 14.63
C ARG A 314 1.43 8.97 14.11
N LEU A 315 0.17 8.86 13.73
CA LEU A 315 -0.69 9.98 13.33
C LEU A 315 -1.89 10.09 14.27
N LYS A 316 -2.11 11.29 14.80
CA LYS A 316 -3.23 11.58 15.69
C LYS A 316 -4.04 12.77 15.18
N ILE A 317 -5.34 12.57 15.01
CA ILE A 317 -6.31 13.58 14.58
C ILE A 317 -7.12 14.01 15.81
N GLU A 318 -6.96 15.26 16.26
CA GLU A 318 -7.66 15.79 17.43
C GLU A 318 -8.77 16.77 17.02
N GLY A 319 -8.39 17.97 16.56
CA GLY A 319 -9.31 19.06 16.20
C GLY A 319 -9.50 19.23 14.69
N ALA A 320 -9.23 18.17 13.92
CA ALA A 320 -9.17 18.21 12.46
C ALA A 320 -9.92 17.01 11.83
N ALA A 321 -9.89 16.94 10.50
CA ALA A 321 -10.34 15.78 9.75
C ALA A 321 -9.27 15.29 8.78
N LEU A 322 -9.27 13.99 8.49
CA LEU A 322 -8.38 13.32 7.54
C LEU A 322 -9.22 12.69 6.42
N ASP A 323 -8.94 13.03 5.17
CA ASP A 323 -9.44 12.36 3.98
C ASP A 323 -8.24 11.84 3.16
N LEU A 324 -8.04 10.53 3.11
CA LEU A 324 -6.90 9.87 2.46
C LEU A 324 -7.42 8.92 1.37
N CYS A 325 -7.06 9.17 0.11
CA CYS A 325 -7.54 8.38 -1.03
C CYS A 325 -6.40 7.60 -1.67
N GLY A 326 -6.55 6.28 -1.79
CA GLY A 326 -5.58 5.41 -2.44
C GLY A 326 -5.64 5.53 -3.97
N THR A 327 -4.63 5.04 -4.66
CA THR A 327 -4.63 4.97 -6.14
C THR A 327 -5.34 3.70 -6.58
N TYR A 328 -6.32 3.81 -7.46
CA TYR A 328 -6.96 2.64 -8.06
C TYR A 328 -5.93 1.78 -8.81
N SER A 329 -5.99 0.47 -8.60
CA SER A 329 -5.25 -0.52 -9.36
C SER A 329 -6.20 -1.62 -9.78
N THR A 330 -5.97 -2.20 -10.97
CA THR A 330 -6.71 -3.39 -11.41
C THR A 330 -6.19 -4.66 -10.76
N THR A 331 -4.99 -4.61 -10.19
CA THR A 331 -4.23 -5.76 -9.72
C THR A 331 -4.09 -5.78 -8.18
N GLU A 332 -4.20 -4.63 -7.54
CA GLU A 332 -3.98 -4.50 -6.11
C GLU A 332 -5.06 -3.62 -5.49
N PRO A 333 -5.39 -3.81 -4.21
CA PRO A 333 -6.28 -2.91 -3.52
C PRO A 333 -5.71 -1.47 -3.53
N PRO A 334 -6.56 -0.44 -3.59
CA PRO A 334 -6.10 0.94 -3.50
C PRO A 334 -5.62 1.26 -2.08
N ILE A 335 -4.39 0.88 -1.72
CA ILE A 335 -3.88 1.06 -0.36
C ILE A 335 -3.49 2.51 -0.13
N ALA A 336 -4.19 3.17 0.79
CA ALA A 336 -3.98 4.58 1.10
C ALA A 336 -3.19 4.77 2.41
N LEU A 337 -3.35 3.87 3.37
CA LEU A 337 -2.58 3.84 4.61
C LEU A 337 -1.82 2.51 4.69
N TYR A 338 -0.52 2.58 4.98
CA TYR A 338 0.36 1.43 5.05
C TYR A 338 1.23 1.49 6.33
N GLY A 339 1.23 0.43 7.14
CA GLY A 339 2.21 0.22 8.22
C GLY A 339 3.22 -0.84 7.81
N LEU A 340 4.51 -0.51 7.82
CA LEU A 340 5.58 -1.42 7.40
C LEU A 340 5.69 -2.64 8.31
N GLY A 341 5.54 -3.85 7.77
CA GLY A 341 5.77 -5.10 8.52
C GLY A 341 7.23 -5.59 8.49
N SER A 342 8.12 -4.93 7.74
CA SER A 342 9.52 -5.31 7.62
C SER A 342 10.42 -4.11 7.33
N GLY A 343 11.73 -4.34 7.42
CA GLY A 343 12.75 -3.33 7.22
C GLY A 343 13.46 -2.96 8.53
N SER A 344 14.71 -2.55 8.39
CA SER A 344 15.55 -2.06 9.48
C SER A 344 16.48 -0.97 8.92
N GLU A 345 16.88 -0.05 9.79
CA GLU A 345 17.98 0.87 9.47
C GLU A 345 19.31 0.29 9.94
N SER A 346 20.39 0.78 9.35
CA SER A 346 21.75 0.34 9.66
C SER A 346 22.73 1.50 9.53
N ASP A 347 23.72 1.52 10.41
CA ASP A 347 24.77 2.51 10.35
C ASP A 347 25.71 2.27 9.16
N THR A 348 26.19 3.38 8.60
CA THR A 348 27.19 3.42 7.54
C THR A 348 28.38 4.20 8.07
N SER A 349 29.54 3.54 8.12
CA SER A 349 30.81 4.17 8.49
C SER A 349 31.65 4.47 7.25
N VAL A 350 32.16 5.69 7.17
CA VAL A 350 33.01 6.16 6.08
C VAL A 350 34.27 6.79 6.67
N LEU A 351 35.42 6.41 6.12
CA LEU A 351 36.71 7.00 6.46
C LEU A 351 37.17 7.90 5.31
N LEU A 352 37.07 9.21 5.53
CA LEU A 352 37.43 10.24 4.56
C LEU A 352 38.90 10.64 4.72
N LYS A 353 39.56 10.84 3.57
CA LYS A 353 40.99 11.16 3.49
C LYS A 353 41.18 12.52 2.80
N PRO A 354 42.25 13.26 3.12
CA PRO A 354 42.53 14.53 2.48
C PRO A 354 42.91 14.32 1.02
N THR A 355 42.46 15.24 0.16
CA THR A 355 42.90 15.31 -1.25
C THR A 355 43.68 16.59 -1.55
N GLY A 356 43.80 17.49 -0.57
CA GLY A 356 44.55 18.73 -0.66
C GLY A 356 45.22 19.09 0.67
N VAL A 357 46.24 19.95 0.57
CA VAL A 357 46.97 20.53 1.71
C VAL A 357 47.22 22.00 1.41
N ALA A 358 47.08 22.88 2.39
CA ALA A 358 47.43 24.29 2.26
C ALA A 358 48.96 24.45 2.18
N LEU A 359 49.48 24.98 1.07
CA LEU A 359 50.92 25.09 0.79
C LEU A 359 51.67 26.15 1.61
N LEU A 360 50.98 26.90 2.48
CA LEU A 360 51.53 28.02 3.25
C LEU A 360 51.81 27.69 4.74
N GLY A 361 51.77 26.41 5.14
CA GLY A 361 51.94 25.99 6.54
C GLY A 361 53.37 25.63 6.95
N ASP A 362 53.59 25.51 8.27
CA ASP A 362 54.92 25.29 8.88
C ASP A 362 55.55 23.92 8.56
N PHE A 363 54.73 22.94 8.17
CA PHE A 363 55.18 21.61 7.74
C PHE A 363 55.79 21.61 6.32
N GLY A 364 55.71 22.74 5.60
CA GLY A 364 56.36 22.97 4.32
C GLY A 364 56.00 21.95 3.24
N LEU A 365 56.95 21.69 2.32
CA LEU A 365 56.76 20.78 1.18
C LEU A 365 56.66 19.30 1.57
N SER A 366 56.90 18.97 2.84
CA SER A 366 56.72 17.60 3.34
C SER A 366 55.25 17.23 3.49
N ALA A 367 54.36 18.23 3.61
CA ALA A 367 52.93 18.02 3.74
C ALA A 367 52.28 17.86 2.35
N THR A 368 52.01 16.62 1.95
CA THR A 368 51.27 16.31 0.72
C THR A 368 50.07 15.41 1.02
N PRO A 369 49.01 15.42 0.19
CA PRO A 369 47.86 14.54 0.41
C PRO A 369 48.24 13.06 0.51
N SER A 370 49.20 12.61 -0.32
CA SER A 370 49.66 11.22 -0.33
C SER A 370 50.33 10.80 0.98
N ARG A 371 51.01 11.73 1.67
CA ARG A 371 51.70 11.51 2.94
C ARG A 371 50.82 11.66 4.17
N LEU A 372 49.61 12.21 4.01
CA LEU A 372 48.69 12.48 5.12
C LEU A 372 47.41 11.65 5.04
N ALA A 373 47.26 10.81 4.01
CA ALA A 373 46.05 10.05 3.76
C ALA A 373 46.05 8.64 4.38
N ASN A 374 47.22 8.03 4.56
CA ASN A 374 47.37 6.64 5.00
C ASN A 374 48.33 6.55 6.15
N VAL A 375 48.11 5.58 7.04
CA VAL A 375 49.08 5.23 8.09
C VAL A 375 50.14 4.32 7.46
N ASP A 376 51.26 4.89 7.03
CA ASP A 376 52.34 4.17 6.35
C ASP A 376 53.75 4.52 6.85
N GLY A 377 53.84 5.42 7.82
CA GLY A 377 55.09 5.88 8.43
C GLY A 377 55.82 6.97 7.62
N VAL A 378 55.22 7.51 6.56
CA VAL A 378 55.78 8.59 5.73
C VAL A 378 55.15 9.93 6.12
N ALA A 379 55.70 10.54 7.16
CA ALA A 379 55.14 11.76 7.75
C ALA A 379 55.46 13.07 6.99
N ALA A 380 54.60 14.07 7.26
CA ALA A 380 54.94 15.48 7.18
C ALA A 380 55.60 15.91 8.49
N THR A 381 56.69 16.65 8.41
CA THR A 381 57.52 16.99 9.58
C THR A 381 57.60 18.51 9.76
N TRP A 382 57.43 18.94 11.00
CA TRP A 382 57.76 20.29 11.45
C TRP A 382 58.75 20.22 12.62
N ARG A 383 59.59 21.25 12.77
CA ARG A 383 60.53 21.38 13.90
C ARG A 383 60.32 22.73 14.57
N SER A 384 60.07 22.70 15.86
CA SER A 384 59.94 23.87 16.70
C SER A 384 61.22 24.70 16.73
N ALA A 385 61.08 26.02 16.57
CA ALA A 385 62.16 26.99 16.66
C ALA A 385 62.32 27.56 18.08
N THR A 386 61.26 27.55 18.90
CA THR A 386 61.24 28.17 20.23
C THR A 386 60.50 27.32 21.28
N VAL A 387 60.59 27.66 22.56
CA VAL A 387 59.83 26.97 23.61
C VAL A 387 58.35 27.39 23.53
N GLY A 388 57.43 26.43 23.52
CA GLY A 388 55.99 26.72 23.36
C GLY A 388 55.61 27.15 21.96
N ASP A 389 56.38 26.73 20.95
CA ASP A 389 56.14 27.06 19.55
C ASP A 389 54.86 26.38 19.04
N THR A 390 54.16 27.04 18.13
CA THR A 390 52.87 26.58 17.59
C THR A 390 52.94 26.55 16.07
N ALA A 391 52.52 25.43 15.49
CA ALA A 391 52.39 25.27 14.05
C ALA A 391 50.98 24.86 13.65
N VAL A 392 50.56 25.24 12.44
CA VAL A 392 49.25 24.87 11.89
C VAL A 392 49.41 24.10 10.58
N LEU A 393 48.88 22.88 10.53
CA LEU A 393 48.71 22.09 9.33
C LEU A 393 47.24 22.11 8.89
N THR A 394 46.95 22.70 7.73
CA THR A 394 45.59 22.71 7.17
C THR A 394 45.49 21.76 5.98
N VAL A 395 44.57 20.80 6.08
CA VAL A 395 44.27 19.80 5.04
C VAL A 395 42.81 19.92 4.59
N ASN A 396 42.55 19.68 3.31
CA ASN A 396 41.23 19.84 2.72
C ASN A 396 40.87 18.67 1.81
N GLY A 397 39.61 18.64 1.36
CA GLY A 397 39.13 17.63 0.42
C GLY A 397 38.64 16.34 1.07
N PHE A 398 38.16 16.41 2.32
CA PHE A 398 37.44 15.31 2.97
C PHE A 398 36.03 15.13 2.38
N GLY A 399 35.92 14.96 1.07
CA GLY A 399 34.69 14.69 0.35
C GLY A 399 34.42 13.19 0.23
N GLN A 400 33.16 12.80 0.30
CA GLN A 400 32.72 11.43 0.03
C GLN A 400 32.60 11.14 -1.47
N ALA A 401 32.81 9.88 -1.87
CA ALA A 401 32.37 9.40 -3.17
C ALA A 401 30.82 9.32 -3.20
N GLY A 402 30.18 10.41 -3.64
CA GLY A 402 28.72 10.57 -3.67
C GLY A 402 28.17 11.35 -2.47
N ALA A 403 26.93 11.83 -2.56
CA ALA A 403 26.30 12.59 -1.50
C ALA A 403 25.77 11.67 -0.39
N ILE A 404 25.91 12.09 0.87
CA ILE A 404 25.16 11.48 1.98
C ILE A 404 23.67 11.79 1.75
N PRO A 405 22.78 10.78 1.77
CA PRO A 405 21.35 11.02 1.54
C PRO A 405 20.77 12.01 2.56
N PRO A 406 20.03 13.05 2.13
CA PRO A 406 19.31 13.94 3.04
C PRO A 406 18.40 13.15 3.99
N GLY A 407 18.35 13.55 5.26
CA GLY A 407 17.65 12.83 6.33
C GLY A 407 18.49 11.79 7.07
N SER A 408 19.77 11.65 6.72
CA SER A 408 20.69 10.81 7.48
C SER A 408 20.91 11.37 8.88
N VAL A 409 21.01 10.49 9.88
CA VAL A 409 21.27 10.85 11.28
C VAL A 409 22.72 10.57 11.61
N LEU A 410 23.49 11.59 12.01
CA LEU A 410 24.86 11.39 12.48
C LEU A 410 24.84 10.53 13.75
N GLN A 411 25.69 9.50 13.81
CA GLN A 411 25.89 8.65 15.00
C GLN A 411 27.21 8.97 15.69
N SER A 412 28.28 9.19 14.91
CA SER A 412 29.55 9.68 15.43
C SER A 412 30.36 10.36 14.34
N ALA A 413 31.19 11.33 14.74
CA ALA A 413 32.22 11.91 13.90
C ALA A 413 33.51 12.00 14.72
N ALA A 414 34.66 11.72 14.11
CA ALA A 414 35.95 11.83 14.77
C ALA A 414 37.07 12.14 13.78
N VAL A 415 38.06 12.92 14.21
CA VAL A 415 39.35 13.01 13.51
C VAL A 415 40.28 11.94 14.05
N ARG A 416 40.81 11.11 13.16
CA ARG A 416 41.92 10.20 13.46
C ARG A 416 43.21 10.88 13.05
N LEU A 417 44.03 11.22 14.04
CA LEU A 417 45.33 11.82 13.84
C LEU A 417 46.40 10.80 14.20
N THR A 418 47.22 10.41 13.23
CA THR A 418 48.39 9.56 13.47
C THR A 418 49.65 10.40 13.41
N HIS A 419 50.37 10.46 14.52
CA HIS A 419 51.49 11.40 14.69
C HIS A 419 52.47 10.92 15.76
N ARG A 420 53.59 11.64 15.89
CA ARG A 420 54.56 11.51 16.98
C ARG A 420 55.35 12.81 17.10
N HIS A 421 55.80 13.11 18.32
CA HIS A 421 56.82 14.13 18.55
C HIS A 421 58.04 13.57 19.30
N SER A 422 59.13 14.32 19.39
CA SER A 422 60.43 13.83 19.89
C SER A 422 60.70 14.11 21.37
N ALA A 423 60.03 15.09 21.98
CA ALA A 423 60.24 15.47 23.38
C ALA A 423 59.52 14.54 24.38
N PRO A 424 60.05 14.32 25.59
CA PRO A 424 59.45 13.40 26.57
C PRO A 424 58.17 13.93 27.23
N GLU A 425 57.88 15.24 27.14
CA GLU A 425 56.65 15.85 27.64
C GLU A 425 55.43 15.46 26.79
N SER A 426 54.21 15.73 27.26
CA SER A 426 53.01 15.64 26.42
C SER A 426 52.85 16.89 25.56
N GLU A 427 52.42 16.73 24.32
CA GLU A 427 52.01 17.83 23.46
C GLU A 427 50.50 18.14 23.56
N GLN A 428 50.12 19.34 23.17
CA GLN A 428 48.72 19.72 22.98
C GLN A 428 48.39 19.78 21.49
N LEU A 429 47.31 19.10 21.10
CA LEU A 429 46.77 19.10 19.76
C LEU A 429 45.39 19.76 19.77
N ASP A 430 45.26 20.87 19.06
CA ASP A 430 43.98 21.54 18.84
C ASP A 430 43.54 21.31 17.39
N ILE A 431 42.32 20.80 17.22
CA ILE A 431 41.72 20.50 15.94
C ILE A 431 40.61 21.51 15.68
N SER A 432 40.60 22.11 14.49
CA SER A 432 39.48 22.89 13.98
C SER A 432 38.98 22.28 12.67
N VAL A 433 37.70 21.95 12.61
CA VAL A 433 37.04 21.37 11.44
C VAL A 433 36.04 22.38 10.88
N ALA A 434 36.33 22.89 9.70
CA ALA A 434 35.40 23.73 8.94
C ALA A 434 34.59 22.84 7.99
N THR A 435 33.27 22.86 8.15
CA THR A 435 32.32 22.38 7.13
C THR A 435 31.99 23.51 6.18
N SER A 436 31.55 23.21 4.95
CA SER A 436 31.13 24.23 3.96
C SER A 436 29.98 25.13 4.43
N THR A 437 29.36 24.81 5.57
CA THR A 437 28.24 25.54 6.17
C THR A 437 28.44 25.67 7.69
N GLY A 438 28.24 26.87 8.24
CA GLY A 438 28.20 27.13 9.69
C GLY A 438 29.57 27.38 10.36
N PRO A 439 29.59 27.62 11.68
CA PRO A 439 30.83 27.75 12.46
C PRO A 439 31.68 26.47 12.45
N ASN A 440 32.99 26.65 12.63
CA ASN A 440 33.94 25.55 12.78
C ASN A 440 33.65 24.77 14.07
N LEU A 441 33.83 23.45 13.99
CA LEU A 441 33.92 22.60 15.16
C LEU A 441 35.35 22.66 15.69
N SER A 442 35.53 22.72 16.99
CA SER A 442 36.85 22.66 17.60
C SER A 442 36.89 21.59 18.68
N ALA A 443 38.00 20.88 18.76
CA ALA A 443 38.26 19.87 19.78
C ALA A 443 39.75 19.89 20.13
N SER A 444 40.10 19.55 21.36
CA SER A 444 41.49 19.49 21.81
C SER A 444 41.74 18.14 22.47
N VAL A 445 42.94 17.60 22.27
CA VAL A 445 43.40 16.40 22.96
C VAL A 445 44.80 16.64 23.51
N MET A 446 45.05 16.14 24.71
CA MET A 446 46.41 16.03 25.24
C MET A 446 47.03 14.77 24.64
N GLY A 447 48.07 14.94 23.84
CA GLY A 447 48.86 13.83 23.34
C GLY A 447 49.59 13.13 24.48
N GLY A 448 50.03 11.90 24.23
CA GLY A 448 50.99 11.21 25.11
C GLY A 448 52.40 11.82 25.08
N PRO A 449 53.34 11.27 25.86
CA PRO A 449 54.75 11.63 25.76
C PRO A 449 55.32 11.28 24.39
N GLY A 450 56.34 12.02 23.94
CA GLY A 450 56.99 11.77 22.66
C GLY A 450 57.86 10.51 22.62
N GLY A 451 58.29 10.15 21.42
CA GLY A 451 59.03 8.93 21.13
C GLY A 451 59.18 8.66 19.64
N THR A 452 59.71 7.49 19.29
CA THR A 452 59.95 7.11 17.88
C THR A 452 58.76 6.41 17.22
N ALA A 453 57.81 5.91 18.00
CA ALA A 453 56.63 5.21 17.51
C ALA A 453 55.49 6.19 17.20
N PHE A 454 54.81 5.98 16.08
CA PHE A 454 53.56 6.66 15.77
C PHE A 454 52.45 6.20 16.72
N ARG A 455 51.66 7.15 17.19
CA ARG A 455 50.39 6.91 17.89
C ARG A 455 49.23 7.42 17.05
N THR A 456 48.05 6.86 17.27
CA THR A 456 46.81 7.36 16.67
C THR A 456 45.88 7.84 17.77
N ASP A 457 45.59 9.14 17.77
CA ASP A 457 44.58 9.75 18.62
C ASP A 457 43.27 9.87 17.84
N VAL A 458 42.17 9.48 18.48
CA VAL A 458 40.80 9.58 17.94
C VAL A 458 40.08 10.68 18.69
N ILE A 459 39.83 11.78 18.00
CA ILE A 459 39.34 13.03 18.57
C ILE A 459 37.87 13.18 18.17
N PRO A 460 36.91 12.96 19.10
CA PRO A 460 35.49 13.08 18.78
C PRO A 460 35.13 14.49 18.34
N LEU A 461 34.31 14.58 17.31
CA LEU A 461 33.70 15.81 16.82
C LEU A 461 32.20 15.74 17.08
N ASP A 462 31.61 16.86 17.52
CA ASP A 462 30.16 16.98 17.71
C ASP A 462 29.57 15.80 18.52
N PRO A 463 30.07 15.53 19.75
CA PRO A 463 29.67 14.35 20.53
C PRO A 463 28.17 14.34 20.88
N ASP A 464 27.57 15.53 21.00
CA ASP A 464 26.13 15.69 21.24
C ASP A 464 25.30 15.54 19.96
N ARG A 465 25.93 15.56 18.77
CA ARG A 465 25.33 15.39 17.44
C ARG A 465 24.27 16.45 17.13
N ILE A 466 24.50 17.67 17.61
CA ILE A 466 23.62 18.84 17.43
C ILE A 466 24.30 19.98 16.67
N GLY A 467 25.58 19.83 16.36
CA GLY A 467 26.41 20.84 15.70
C GLY A 467 26.16 20.99 14.21
N THR A 468 27.01 21.80 13.59
CA THR A 468 26.96 22.14 12.15
C THR A 468 27.16 20.93 11.26
N LEU A 469 28.00 19.97 11.68
CA LEU A 469 28.25 18.74 10.93
C LEU A 469 27.03 17.82 10.94
N ALA A 470 26.43 17.55 12.12
CA ALA A 470 25.19 16.78 12.20
C ALA A 470 24.09 17.41 11.32
N LYS A 471 23.95 18.73 11.39
CA LYS A 471 22.97 19.47 10.57
C LYS A 471 23.27 19.36 9.08
N ALA A 472 24.52 19.53 8.65
CA ALA A 472 24.90 19.43 7.24
C ALA A 472 24.66 18.02 6.67
N ILE A 473 24.89 16.98 7.48
CA ILE A 473 24.58 15.59 7.13
C ILE A 473 23.07 15.37 7.01
N HIS A 474 22.29 15.85 7.98
CA HIS A 474 20.83 15.71 7.98
C HIS A 474 20.14 16.48 6.84
N ASP A 475 20.67 17.65 6.47
CA ASP A 475 20.16 18.46 5.37
C ASP A 475 20.72 18.00 4.01
N GLY A 476 21.68 17.08 3.99
CA GLY A 476 22.35 16.61 2.76
C GLY A 476 23.21 17.67 2.08
N THR A 477 23.69 18.65 2.84
CA THR A 477 24.53 19.77 2.37
C THR A 477 26.02 19.58 2.67
N PHE A 478 26.40 18.47 3.31
CA PHE A 478 27.79 18.13 3.55
C PHE A 478 28.51 17.82 2.22
N GLY A 479 29.28 18.79 1.73
CA GLY A 479 30.13 18.66 0.53
C GLY A 479 31.58 18.25 0.84
N GLY A 480 31.95 18.22 2.12
CA GLY A 480 33.28 17.89 2.61
C GLY A 480 33.69 18.78 3.78
N ALA A 481 34.92 18.57 4.25
CA ALA A 481 35.51 19.33 5.35
C ALA A 481 36.92 19.83 5.03
N THR A 482 37.34 20.84 5.78
CA THR A 482 38.73 21.29 5.92
C THR A 482 39.11 21.12 7.39
N ILE A 483 40.26 20.51 7.66
CA ILE A 483 40.74 20.26 9.02
C ILE A 483 42.05 21.02 9.21
N ALA A 484 42.11 21.84 10.24
CA ALA A 484 43.32 22.46 10.74
C ALA A 484 43.76 21.73 12.01
N VAL A 485 45.00 21.26 12.03
CA VAL A 485 45.66 20.68 13.20
C VAL A 485 46.68 21.69 13.68
N THR A 486 46.50 22.17 14.91
CA THR A 486 47.41 23.08 15.58
C THR A 486 48.17 22.31 16.64
N THR A 487 49.49 22.21 16.49
CA THR A 487 50.39 21.51 17.41
C THR A 487 51.18 22.54 18.21
N THR A 488 51.18 22.40 19.54
CA THR A 488 52.01 23.24 20.42
C THR A 488 53.06 22.39 21.13
N LEU A 489 54.34 22.63 20.84
CA LEU A 489 55.45 21.84 21.37
C LEU A 489 56.14 22.55 22.55
N ALA A 490 56.37 21.81 23.63
CA ALA A 490 56.89 22.35 24.88
C ALA A 490 58.39 22.71 24.82
N ALA A 491 59.16 22.15 23.89
CA ALA A 491 60.61 22.32 23.82
C ALA A 491 61.07 22.87 22.46
N ALA A 492 62.12 23.70 22.49
CA ALA A 492 62.78 24.16 21.27
C ALA A 492 63.54 23.01 20.61
N GLY A 493 63.45 22.89 19.29
CA GLY A 493 64.09 21.82 18.51
C GLY A 493 63.34 20.48 18.54
N ASP A 494 62.23 20.38 19.27
CA ASP A 494 61.30 19.25 19.17
C ASP A 494 60.73 19.17 17.74
N THR A 495 60.49 17.95 17.25
CA THR A 495 59.92 17.69 15.93
C THR A 495 58.57 17.06 16.07
N GLU A 496 57.58 17.54 15.31
CA GLU A 496 56.27 16.90 15.15
C GLU A 496 56.18 16.26 13.77
N ASP A 497 55.88 14.97 13.74
CA ASP A 497 55.69 14.15 12.56
C ASP A 497 54.22 13.72 12.47
N ILE A 498 53.49 14.17 11.44
CA ILE A 498 52.11 13.75 11.18
C ILE A 498 52.09 12.81 9.98
N ASP A 499 51.66 11.57 10.21
CA ASP A 499 51.56 10.48 9.22
C ASP A 499 50.18 10.40 8.58
N ALA A 500 49.11 10.64 9.35
CA ALA A 500 47.76 10.60 8.77
C ALA A 500 46.79 11.54 9.48
N ILE A 501 45.93 12.18 8.69
CA ILE A 501 44.75 12.90 9.17
C ILE A 501 43.54 12.33 8.43
N GLN A 502 42.63 11.70 9.14
CA GLN A 502 41.43 11.08 8.54
C GLN A 502 40.19 11.54 9.29
N LEU A 503 39.08 11.72 8.56
CA LEU A 503 37.78 12.04 9.15
C LEU A 503 36.90 10.79 9.09
N GLU A 504 36.62 10.22 10.25
CA GLU A 504 35.70 9.10 10.41
C GLU A 504 34.29 9.62 10.67
N LEU A 505 33.32 9.22 9.84
CA LEU A 505 31.91 9.52 10.00
C LEU A 505 31.13 8.22 10.09
N THR A 506 30.26 8.09 11.09
CA THR A 506 29.25 7.04 11.14
C THR A 506 27.87 7.68 11.17
N TYR A 507 26.99 7.31 10.25
CA TYR A 507 25.64 7.84 10.13
C TYR A 507 24.63 6.76 9.73
N THR A 508 23.38 6.95 10.14
CA THR A 508 22.26 6.08 9.74
C THR A 508 21.53 6.73 8.57
N LYS A 509 21.47 6.07 7.41
CA LYS A 509 20.73 6.57 6.24
C LYS A 509 19.21 6.33 6.40
N PRO A 510 18.34 7.14 5.78
CA PRO A 510 16.92 6.82 5.69
C PRO A 510 16.70 5.43 5.10
N ALA A 511 15.90 4.62 5.78
CA ALA A 511 15.57 3.26 5.39
C ALA A 511 14.14 2.92 5.83
N PHE A 512 13.55 1.88 5.25
CA PHE A 512 12.30 1.33 5.77
C PHE A 512 12.55 0.64 7.10
N ARG A 513 11.75 0.98 8.10
CA ARG A 513 11.72 0.34 9.41
C ARG A 513 10.38 -0.32 9.62
N ALA A 514 10.38 -1.59 10.02
CA ALA A 514 9.17 -2.23 10.50
C ALA A 514 8.54 -1.38 11.63
N VAL A 515 7.22 -1.37 11.70
CA VAL A 515 6.50 -0.75 12.81
C VAL A 515 6.98 -1.38 14.12
N SER A 516 7.16 -0.56 15.15
CA SER A 516 7.84 -0.98 16.37
C SER A 516 7.36 -0.22 17.61
N GLY A 517 7.96 -0.56 18.75
CA GLY A 517 7.57 0.00 20.05
C GLY A 517 6.14 -0.39 20.43
N CYS A 518 5.43 0.53 21.07
CA CYS A 518 4.11 0.26 21.62
C CYS A 518 3.02 -0.06 20.58
N LEU A 519 3.26 0.21 19.28
CA LEU A 519 2.33 -0.14 18.19
C LEU A 519 2.11 -1.65 18.06
N THR A 520 3.18 -2.41 18.32
CA THR A 520 3.23 -3.87 18.20
C THR A 520 2.89 -4.60 19.50
N MET A 521 2.77 -3.88 20.61
CA MET A 521 2.53 -4.47 21.94
C MET A 521 1.05 -4.75 22.18
N GLY A 522 0.73 -6.00 22.51
CA GLY A 522 -0.60 -6.41 22.98
C GLY A 522 -0.63 -6.64 24.50
N PRO A 523 -1.80 -6.55 25.15
CA PRO A 523 -3.08 -6.12 24.58
C PRO A 523 -3.12 -4.60 24.35
N TYR A 524 -3.80 -4.14 23.30
CA TYR A 524 -4.12 -2.71 23.16
C TYR A 524 -5.28 -2.33 24.08
N THR A 525 -5.04 -1.41 25.01
CA THR A 525 -6.08 -0.86 25.88
C THR A 525 -6.15 0.66 25.68
N ALA A 526 -7.22 1.13 25.03
CA ALA A 526 -7.51 2.56 25.01
C ALA A 526 -8.18 2.95 26.34
N ALA A 527 -7.48 3.68 27.21
CA ALA A 527 -8.15 4.31 28.35
C ALA A 527 -9.05 5.43 27.82
N ALA A 528 -10.29 5.52 28.33
CA ALA A 528 -11.20 6.63 27.97
C ALA A 528 -10.51 7.97 28.25
N GLY A 529 -10.18 8.72 27.19
CA GLY A 529 -9.54 10.04 27.28
C GLY A 529 -8.02 10.08 27.04
N SER A 530 -7.34 8.95 26.82
CA SER A 530 -5.97 8.94 26.30
C SER A 530 -5.93 8.12 25.00
N PRO A 531 -5.49 8.69 23.87
CA PRO A 531 -5.24 7.88 22.69
C PRO A 531 -4.16 6.87 23.06
N GLY A 532 -4.50 5.59 22.98
CA GLY A 532 -3.53 4.53 23.15
C GLY A 532 -2.43 4.62 22.07
N CYS A 533 -1.47 3.71 22.14
CA CYS A 533 -0.44 3.63 21.12
C CYS A 533 -0.97 2.99 19.82
N ALA A 534 -1.73 3.75 19.04
CA ALA A 534 -2.22 3.38 17.72
C ALA A 534 -1.42 4.06 16.61
N LEU A 535 -1.33 3.42 15.44
CA LEU A 535 -0.68 3.96 14.25
C LEU A 535 -1.43 5.18 13.75
N VAL A 536 -2.77 5.07 13.71
CA VAL A 536 -3.67 6.19 13.44
C VAL A 536 -4.73 6.23 14.53
N ALA A 537 -4.86 7.40 15.16
CA ALA A 537 -5.88 7.67 16.15
C ALA A 537 -6.69 8.92 15.80
N GLY A 538 -8.01 8.91 16.02
CA GLY A 538 -8.83 10.13 15.96
C GLY A 538 -10.25 9.94 15.46
N ASP A 539 -11.09 10.98 15.61
CA ASP A 539 -12.52 10.85 15.35
C ASP A 539 -12.86 10.92 13.85
N GLN A 540 -12.33 11.89 13.10
CA GLN A 540 -12.73 12.18 11.72
C GLN A 540 -11.74 11.61 10.69
N VAL A 541 -11.55 10.29 10.67
CA VAL A 541 -10.58 9.60 9.79
C VAL A 541 -11.28 8.87 8.63
N ARG A 542 -11.22 9.42 7.42
CA ARG A 542 -11.81 8.83 6.22
C ARG A 542 -10.73 8.32 5.28
N ILE A 543 -10.66 7.01 5.12
CA ILE A 543 -9.75 6.33 4.22
C ILE A 543 -10.55 5.79 3.03
N LYS A 544 -10.44 6.47 1.89
CA LYS A 544 -11.02 6.02 0.62
C LYS A 544 -9.99 5.15 -0.11
N GLY A 545 -9.81 3.97 0.45
CA GLY A 545 -8.86 2.96 0.04
C GLY A 545 -8.77 1.86 1.10
N THR A 546 -7.78 0.98 0.94
CA THR A 546 -7.43 -0.01 1.95
C THR A 546 -6.50 0.62 2.99
N ALA A 547 -6.77 0.34 4.27
CA ALA A 547 -5.81 0.56 5.35
C ALA A 547 -5.11 -0.77 5.65
N TYR A 548 -3.80 -0.84 5.47
CA TYR A 548 -3.01 -2.07 5.65
C TYR A 548 -1.90 -1.83 6.67
N ALA A 549 -2.11 -2.28 7.90
CA ALA A 549 -1.18 -2.13 9.02
C ALA A 549 -1.20 -3.41 9.89
N PRO A 550 -0.81 -4.58 9.33
CA PRO A 550 -1.03 -5.89 9.95
C PRO A 550 -0.43 -6.04 11.35
N ASP A 551 0.63 -5.27 11.67
CA ASP A 551 1.35 -5.33 12.95
C ASP A 551 1.02 -4.16 13.90
N ALA A 552 0.14 -3.23 13.51
CA ALA A 552 -0.19 -2.05 14.31
C ALA A 552 -1.70 -1.87 14.55
N VAL A 553 -2.03 -1.03 15.54
CA VAL A 553 -3.42 -0.75 15.93
C VAL A 553 -3.96 0.46 15.18
N LEU A 554 -5.24 0.41 14.82
CA LEU A 554 -6.00 1.58 14.37
C LEU A 554 -7.10 1.87 15.39
N ASP A 555 -7.15 3.11 15.91
CA ASP A 555 -8.13 3.56 16.89
C ASP A 555 -8.89 4.78 16.37
N VAL A 556 -9.96 4.51 15.65
CA VAL A 556 -10.70 5.55 14.94
C VAL A 556 -12.10 5.72 15.48
N GLY A 557 -12.57 6.96 15.45
CA GLY A 557 -13.79 7.36 16.10
C GLY A 557 -14.85 7.89 15.14
N ASN A 558 -15.55 8.92 15.61
CA ASN A 558 -16.79 9.40 15.00
C ASN A 558 -16.63 10.02 13.62
N GLY A 559 -17.30 9.46 12.62
CA GLY A 559 -17.23 9.96 11.24
C GLY A 559 -16.05 9.39 10.47
N SER A 560 -15.35 8.42 11.05
CA SER A 560 -14.38 7.61 10.34
C SER A 560 -15.08 6.66 9.36
N ALA A 561 -14.43 6.40 8.23
CA ALA A 561 -14.97 5.50 7.21
C ALA A 561 -13.83 4.88 6.39
N PHE A 562 -14.00 3.62 6.00
CA PHE A 562 -13.03 2.90 5.17
C PHE A 562 -13.72 2.35 3.92
N ARG A 563 -13.20 2.68 2.74
CA ARG A 563 -13.75 2.26 1.44
C ARG A 563 -12.69 1.47 0.70
N ALA A 564 -12.80 0.14 0.76
CA ALA A 564 -11.82 -0.90 0.37
C ALA A 564 -11.10 -1.59 1.55
N GLY A 565 -11.74 -1.65 2.72
CA GLY A 565 -11.39 -2.57 3.81
C GLY A 565 -10.19 -2.17 4.68
N VAL A 566 -10.01 -2.94 5.76
CA VAL A 566 -9.01 -2.69 6.80
C VAL A 566 -8.32 -3.99 7.18
N ILE A 567 -6.99 -3.97 7.20
CA ILE A 567 -6.15 -5.03 7.74
C ILE A 567 -5.30 -4.37 8.83
N ALA A 568 -5.46 -4.81 10.08
CA ALA A 568 -4.75 -4.25 11.22
C ALA A 568 -4.33 -5.35 12.20
N ARG A 569 -3.43 -5.06 13.14
CA ARG A 569 -3.23 -5.95 14.30
C ARG A 569 -4.52 -5.98 15.13
N SER A 570 -4.96 -4.82 15.58
CA SER A 570 -6.23 -4.60 16.27
C SER A 570 -6.95 -3.37 15.69
N LEU A 571 -8.28 -3.40 15.72
CA LEU A 571 -9.12 -2.30 15.24
C LEU A 571 -10.10 -1.88 16.33
N TRP A 572 -9.98 -0.63 16.75
CA TRP A 572 -10.89 0.01 17.70
C TRP A 572 -11.75 1.04 16.95
N LEU A 573 -13.07 0.86 17.02
CA LEU A 573 -14.06 1.72 16.38
C LEU A 573 -14.94 2.38 17.43
N ARG A 574 -14.93 3.70 17.50
CA ARG A 574 -15.77 4.49 18.43
C ARG A 574 -16.83 5.28 17.68
N ARG A 575 -18.11 5.06 18.01
CA ARG A 575 -19.27 5.76 17.44
C ARG A 575 -20.08 6.45 18.53
N SER A 576 -20.71 7.59 18.21
CA SER A 576 -21.54 8.41 19.11
C SER A 576 -22.90 8.76 18.51
N GLY A 577 -23.18 8.40 17.24
CA GLY A 577 -24.45 8.72 16.57
C GLY A 577 -25.06 7.57 15.75
N THR A 578 -26.30 7.73 15.33
CA THR A 578 -27.13 6.74 14.58
C THR A 578 -27.04 6.90 13.04
N GLY A 579 -25.86 7.26 12.52
CA GLY A 579 -25.65 7.41 11.07
C GLY A 579 -26.12 6.18 10.28
N ALA A 580 -26.79 6.44 9.15
CA ALA A 580 -27.29 5.43 8.22
C ALA A 580 -26.24 5.15 7.14
N GLY A 581 -25.74 3.91 7.09
CA GLY A 581 -24.82 3.43 6.06
C GLY A 581 -23.66 2.59 6.62
N PRO A 582 -23.00 1.77 5.78
CA PRO A 582 -21.84 1.01 6.21
C PRO A 582 -20.65 1.93 6.47
N VAL A 583 -20.03 1.78 7.64
CA VAL A 583 -18.84 2.55 8.04
C VAL A 583 -17.58 2.01 7.36
N ILE A 584 -17.57 0.69 7.14
CA ILE A 584 -16.52 -0.01 6.42
C ILE A 584 -17.20 -0.74 5.26
N SER A 585 -16.68 -0.55 4.06
CA SER A 585 -17.18 -1.19 2.85
C SER A 585 -16.04 -1.72 2.02
N VAL A 586 -16.28 -2.86 1.37
CA VAL A 586 -15.49 -3.33 0.25
C VAL A 586 -16.40 -3.22 -0.98
N PRO A 587 -15.98 -2.53 -2.06
CA PRO A 587 -16.83 -2.36 -3.23
C PRO A 587 -17.44 -3.69 -3.71
N GLY A 588 -18.77 -3.70 -3.82
CA GLY A 588 -19.56 -4.88 -4.21
C GLY A 588 -19.38 -5.29 -5.67
N ASP A 589 -18.69 -4.48 -6.48
CA ASP A 589 -18.71 -4.58 -7.94
C ASP A 589 -17.68 -5.58 -8.52
N SER A 590 -16.83 -6.17 -7.68
CA SER A 590 -15.96 -7.28 -8.10
C SER A 590 -16.61 -8.60 -7.64
N PRO A 591 -17.06 -9.47 -8.55
CA PRO A 591 -17.73 -10.68 -8.14
C PRO A 591 -16.71 -11.68 -7.55
N GLY A 592 -16.68 -11.79 -6.22
CA GLY A 592 -16.00 -12.89 -5.55
C GLY A 592 -16.82 -14.15 -5.77
N PHE A 593 -16.26 -15.16 -6.41
CA PHE A 593 -16.97 -16.39 -6.75
C PHE A 593 -16.41 -17.55 -5.94
N THR A 594 -17.30 -18.41 -5.44
CA THR A 594 -16.96 -19.55 -4.60
C THR A 594 -16.48 -20.75 -5.43
N PHE A 595 -17.09 -20.98 -6.60
CA PHE A 595 -16.63 -21.89 -7.66
C PHE A 595 -17.54 -21.73 -8.90
N ALA A 596 -17.11 -22.25 -10.06
CA ALA A 596 -17.88 -22.21 -11.31
C ALA A 596 -18.30 -23.61 -11.78
N VAL A 597 -19.39 -23.65 -12.53
CA VAL A 597 -19.89 -24.85 -13.22
C VAL A 597 -20.12 -24.56 -14.70
N TYR A 598 -19.94 -25.58 -15.51
CA TYR A 598 -20.29 -25.58 -16.92
C TYR A 598 -21.64 -26.26 -17.11
N LEU A 599 -22.59 -25.52 -17.66
CA LEU A 599 -23.91 -26.03 -18.04
C LEU A 599 -23.95 -26.23 -19.56
N SER A 600 -24.35 -27.42 -20.00
CA SER A 600 -24.54 -27.76 -21.41
C SER A 600 -25.98 -28.20 -21.65
N VAL A 601 -26.68 -27.51 -22.54
CA VAL A 601 -28.08 -27.79 -22.87
C VAL A 601 -28.14 -28.65 -24.13
N TYR A 602 -28.90 -29.73 -24.05
CA TYR A 602 -29.17 -30.67 -25.12
C TYR A 602 -30.65 -30.60 -25.46
N ARG A 603 -30.96 -30.67 -26.75
CA ARG A 603 -32.33 -30.73 -27.25
C ARG A 603 -32.58 -32.10 -27.84
N CYS A 604 -33.72 -32.69 -27.48
CA CYS A 604 -34.16 -33.96 -28.01
C CYS A 604 -35.54 -33.78 -28.65
N PRO A 605 -35.59 -33.24 -29.88
CA PRO A 605 -36.85 -33.08 -30.58
C PRO A 605 -37.50 -34.46 -30.81
N ASN A 606 -38.82 -34.54 -30.60
CA ASN A 606 -39.63 -35.76 -30.78
C ASN A 606 -39.29 -36.92 -29.83
N ALA A 607 -38.61 -36.65 -28.71
CA ALA A 607 -38.36 -37.63 -27.67
C ALA A 607 -39.08 -37.24 -26.37
N LEU A 608 -39.76 -38.19 -25.73
CA LEU A 608 -40.40 -37.99 -24.44
C LEU A 608 -39.38 -37.79 -23.31
N LEU A 609 -38.23 -38.45 -23.41
CA LEU A 609 -37.10 -38.31 -22.50
C LEU A 609 -35.89 -37.79 -23.27
N CYS A 610 -35.20 -36.82 -22.69
CA CYS A 610 -33.98 -36.27 -23.28
C CYS A 610 -32.77 -36.70 -22.44
N LEU A 611 -31.84 -37.39 -23.06
CA LEU A 611 -30.55 -37.73 -22.45
C LEU A 611 -29.50 -36.71 -22.91
N PRO A 612 -28.63 -36.22 -22.02
CA PRO A 612 -27.58 -35.26 -22.34
C PRO A 612 -26.46 -35.92 -23.15
N SER A 613 -26.74 -36.21 -24.42
CA SER A 613 -25.84 -36.90 -25.34
C SER A 613 -25.78 -36.15 -26.68
N GLY A 614 -24.64 -36.26 -27.36
CA GLY A 614 -24.40 -35.54 -28.63
C GLY A 614 -23.82 -34.14 -28.44
N GLN A 615 -24.04 -33.26 -29.42
CA GLN A 615 -23.59 -31.87 -29.34
C GLN A 615 -24.61 -30.99 -28.60
N PRO A 616 -24.21 -30.23 -27.57
CA PRO A 616 -25.10 -29.31 -26.90
C PRO A 616 -25.41 -28.10 -27.79
N VAL A 617 -26.64 -27.61 -27.72
CA VAL A 617 -27.13 -26.46 -28.50
C VAL A 617 -26.80 -25.12 -27.84
N LEU A 618 -26.52 -25.13 -26.54
CA LEU A 618 -26.19 -23.95 -25.74
C LEU A 618 -25.28 -24.36 -24.59
N ARG A 619 -24.25 -23.56 -24.33
CA ARG A 619 -23.38 -23.72 -23.17
C ARG A 619 -23.29 -22.41 -22.40
N ALA A 620 -23.19 -22.52 -21.08
CA ALA A 620 -22.91 -21.40 -20.21
C ALA A 620 -21.89 -21.78 -19.15
N LYS A 621 -21.04 -20.81 -18.79
CA LYS A 621 -20.24 -20.88 -17.58
C LYS A 621 -20.95 -20.06 -16.52
N VAL A 622 -21.29 -20.68 -15.40
CA VAL A 622 -22.08 -20.09 -14.33
C VAL A 622 -21.28 -20.13 -13.05
N ALA A 623 -21.24 -19.03 -12.32
CA ALA A 623 -20.55 -18.92 -11.06
C ALA A 623 -21.54 -18.85 -9.89
N LEU A 624 -21.24 -19.63 -8.85
CA LEU A 624 -22.03 -19.71 -7.63
C LEU A 624 -21.34 -18.88 -6.55
N ILE A 625 -22.11 -18.02 -5.89
CA ILE A 625 -21.64 -17.11 -4.84
C ILE A 625 -22.41 -17.44 -3.57
N ASP A 626 -21.69 -17.96 -2.59
CA ASP A 626 -22.20 -18.30 -1.27
C ASP A 626 -21.58 -17.39 -0.20
N ALA A 627 -22.33 -17.09 0.86
CA ALA A 627 -21.80 -16.34 2.00
C ALA A 627 -20.75 -17.16 2.78
N ASP A 628 -21.01 -18.47 2.96
CA ASP A 628 -20.05 -19.46 3.45
C ASP A 628 -19.79 -20.53 2.36
N PRO A 629 -18.58 -20.60 1.79
CA PRO A 629 -18.25 -21.59 0.78
C PRO A 629 -18.25 -23.04 1.30
N ALA A 630 -18.09 -23.24 2.61
CA ALA A 630 -18.11 -24.57 3.20
C ALA A 630 -19.55 -25.07 3.46
N ARG A 631 -20.52 -24.17 3.61
CA ARG A 631 -21.91 -24.48 3.98
C ARG A 631 -22.90 -23.61 3.19
N PRO A 632 -23.19 -23.95 1.92
CA PRO A 632 -24.16 -23.20 1.14
C PRO A 632 -25.58 -23.38 1.70
N ASP A 633 -26.26 -22.26 1.95
CA ASP A 633 -27.66 -22.23 2.37
C ASP A 633 -28.59 -22.22 1.14
N PRO A 634 -29.44 -23.26 0.95
CA PRO A 634 -30.42 -23.30 -0.13
C PRO A 634 -31.29 -22.03 -0.19
N GLY A 635 -31.34 -21.38 -1.35
CA GLY A 635 -32.16 -20.18 -1.57
C GLY A 635 -31.48 -18.85 -1.22
N ALA A 636 -30.35 -18.86 -0.52
CA ALA A 636 -29.54 -17.67 -0.23
C ALA A 636 -28.37 -17.47 -1.22
N ARG A 637 -28.05 -18.51 -2.00
CA ARG A 637 -26.99 -18.49 -3.03
C ARG A 637 -27.29 -17.48 -4.14
N ARG A 638 -26.30 -16.67 -4.51
CA ARG A 638 -26.36 -15.85 -5.73
C ARG A 638 -25.71 -16.60 -6.88
N VAL A 639 -26.27 -16.44 -8.08
CA VAL A 639 -25.78 -17.11 -9.28
C VAL A 639 -25.58 -16.07 -10.37
N SER A 640 -24.37 -15.99 -10.91
CA SER A 640 -24.02 -15.08 -12.02
C SER A 640 -23.60 -15.88 -13.23
N VAL A 641 -24.06 -15.48 -14.41
CA VAL A 641 -23.63 -16.11 -15.66
C VAL A 641 -22.41 -15.37 -16.18
N LEU A 642 -21.28 -16.07 -16.30
CA LEU A 642 -20.00 -15.50 -16.73
C LEU A 642 -19.91 -15.39 -18.26
N SER A 643 -20.42 -16.41 -18.96
CA SER A 643 -20.39 -16.45 -20.42
C SER A 643 -21.47 -17.37 -20.98
N TRP A 644 -21.91 -17.04 -22.19
CA TRP A 644 -22.80 -17.84 -23.03
C TRP A 644 -22.13 -18.11 -24.36
N TRP A 645 -22.26 -19.33 -24.88
CA TRP A 645 -21.88 -19.60 -26.25
C TRP A 645 -22.71 -20.74 -26.85
N ARG A 646 -22.90 -20.67 -28.16
CA ARG A 646 -23.52 -21.74 -28.95
C ARG A 646 -22.39 -22.44 -29.72
N PRO A 647 -22.20 -23.75 -29.54
CA PRO A 647 -21.33 -24.51 -30.42
C PRO A 647 -21.90 -24.40 -31.84
N GLY A 648 -21.14 -23.78 -32.74
CA GLY A 648 -21.51 -23.60 -34.15
C GLY A 648 -21.38 -24.89 -34.94
#